data_AF-A0A928Z325-F1
#
_entry.id   AF-A0A928Z325-F1
#
_cell.length_a   1.000
_cell.length_b   1.000
_cell.length_c   1.000
_cell.angle_alpha   90.00
_cell.angle_beta   90.00
_cell.angle_gamma   90.00
#
_symmetry.space_group_name_H-M   'P 1'
#
loop_
_entity.id
_entity.type
_entity.pdbx_description
1 polymer ?
#
loop_
_entity_poly.entity_id
_entity_poly.type
_entity_poly.pdbx_seq_one_letter_code
_entity_poly.pdbx_strand_id
1 'polypeptide(L)'
;MSLKRREFLMFMGAACSTAALPACRTLRSHSGQIATATTTKSGVGFNPVQGPLPLETSAVEIAQQVKQLAQYVAPDDLLVPEGYSYQIIGSWGDKIGDSRFGYNNDYLSFVETSPNKGFLSINFEYVSTGVWLQTYEQIIGSKLPLEEILQQVGQQAVDAFALPPDIPLKQQIATICEAALIDQGLGIISIQRNANGQWERTNSTADRRITGVSGLKDGRYAKCSGPARHIFRKKSGQGYIDKLGDKIIGTFGNCAGGTTPWGTVLTAEENFQSQVPEPVYADGTAFAPKTRPASIRPYRISGQGNVFGLAGNKYGWIMEVDPANPQDYGTKHTWLGRYRHEAVGVRVSAGQPIAFYSGCDRKGGHVYKFVSQGKVKNPQDKANSQLLTDGMLYVAQFNPDGTGKWIPLQPDTPVAPVLPSQNIGGKVMLPNRPNGGSVVIDSDAQAKAFAQKYKTLGDLYVGNADEKQGAILIDAHYAANACGGTCTARPEDTEVAPDGSLYIAFTAGTASKNGDGPNQQIFQGPKGEVPYFYGFIMHLTEAENAPDAMTFKWEMLALGGDPAKGGAGFSNPDNLLVDRDSNIWVVTDMGSSHRFFGNDGVWMIPSQGPGQGKAHLFALGPMECEVTGPFMSQDQKTLFLSVQHPGEKHGTRKNMAITTAEFTISTPDGKQFKQQRQLPLGSNFPSNQVNQPPKPSVVAIVKDNNKMLTEA
;
A
#
# COMPACT_ATOMS: atom_id res chain seq x y z
N MET A 1 71.10 21.83 6.29
CA MET A 1 70.97 21.20 7.63
C MET A 1 69.74 20.31 7.59
N SER A 2 69.92 19.00 7.80
CA SER A 2 68.86 17.99 7.66
C SER A 2 67.88 18.01 8.84
N LEU A 3 66.59 18.07 8.55
CA LEU A 3 65.52 17.86 9.52
C LEU A 3 65.40 16.37 9.88
N LYS A 4 65.31 16.07 11.18
CA LYS A 4 65.10 14.70 11.70
C LYS A 4 63.60 14.34 11.64
N ARG A 5 63.33 13.19 11.03
CA ARG A 5 62.04 12.56 10.67
C ARG A 5 61.06 12.28 11.83
N ARG A 6 61.35 12.69 13.07
CA ARG A 6 60.57 12.33 14.27
C ARG A 6 59.84 13.51 14.93
N GLU A 7 60.10 14.75 14.51
CA GLU A 7 59.41 15.95 15.02
C GLU A 7 58.31 16.46 14.09
N PHE A 8 58.31 16.04 12.81
CA PHE A 8 57.21 16.35 11.87
C PHE A 8 55.93 15.53 12.17
N LEU A 9 56.03 14.44 12.93
CA LEU A 9 54.90 13.56 13.25
C LEU A 9 54.11 13.93 14.51
N MET A 10 54.44 15.03 15.20
CA MET A 10 53.65 15.52 16.34
C MET A 10 52.77 16.75 16.04
N PHE A 11 52.84 17.33 14.84
CA PHE A 11 52.00 18.48 14.47
C PHE A 11 50.79 18.12 13.58
N MET A 12 50.57 16.82 13.33
CA MET A 12 49.44 16.29 12.54
C MET A 12 48.47 15.45 13.39
N GLY A 13 48.36 15.75 14.69
CA GLY A 13 47.38 15.15 15.58
C GLY A 13 46.46 16.22 16.16
N ALA A 14 45.19 16.19 15.75
CA ALA A 14 44.07 16.99 16.26
C ALA A 14 43.95 18.44 15.77
N ALA A 15 43.25 18.62 14.64
CA ALA A 15 42.27 19.69 14.48
C ALA A 15 41.28 19.33 13.37
N CYS A 16 40.04 19.10 13.80
CA CYS A 16 38.76 19.10 13.08
C CYS A 16 38.76 19.49 11.59
N SER A 17 38.32 18.56 10.75
CA SER A 17 37.75 18.87 9.44
C SER A 17 36.39 18.17 9.30
N THR A 18 35.37 18.74 9.93
CA THR A 18 33.98 18.63 9.47
C THR A 18 33.81 19.60 8.31
N ALA A 19 34.13 19.15 7.10
CA ALA A 19 33.62 19.75 5.88
C ALA A 19 32.51 18.83 5.36
N ALA A 20 31.26 19.26 5.58
CA ALA A 20 30.10 18.64 4.95
C ALA A 20 30.20 18.85 3.44
N LEU A 21 30.59 17.80 2.72
CA LEU A 21 30.43 17.74 1.27
C LEU A 21 28.99 17.28 0.99
N PRO A 22 28.25 17.96 0.09
CA PRO A 22 26.96 17.46 -0.34
C PRO A 22 27.20 16.14 -1.07
N ALA A 23 26.47 15.09 -0.67
CA ALA A 23 26.47 13.81 -1.35
C ALA A 23 26.19 14.04 -2.84
N CYS A 24 27.19 13.81 -3.68
CA CYS A 24 27.05 13.83 -5.12
C CYS A 24 26.04 12.73 -5.47
N ARG A 25 24.82 13.11 -5.88
CA ARG A 25 23.76 12.20 -6.31
C ARG A 25 24.24 11.51 -7.58
N THR A 26 24.74 10.29 -7.46
CA THR A 26 25.16 9.48 -8.61
C THR A 26 23.91 8.96 -9.32
N LEU A 27 23.71 9.41 -10.56
CA LEU A 27 22.86 8.69 -11.51
C LEU A 27 23.42 7.27 -11.62
N ARG A 28 22.56 6.27 -11.37
CA ARG A 28 22.94 4.86 -11.53
C ARG A 28 22.36 4.35 -12.84
N SER A 29 23.25 3.89 -13.71
CA SER A 29 22.92 3.10 -14.89
C SER A 29 23.58 1.74 -14.76
N HIS A 30 22.84 0.67 -15.06
CA HIS A 30 23.37 -0.69 -15.18
C HIS A 30 23.27 -1.09 -16.64
N SER A 31 24.32 -0.84 -17.44
CA SER A 31 24.43 -1.35 -18.80
C SER A 31 25.13 -2.72 -18.79
N GLY A 32 24.39 -3.81 -18.95
CA GLY A 32 24.97 -5.06 -19.43
C GLY A 32 25.28 -4.90 -20.92
N GLN A 33 26.57 -4.94 -21.31
CA GLN A 33 26.97 -4.82 -22.71
C GLN A 33 26.49 -6.01 -23.55
N ILE A 34 25.56 -5.78 -24.50
CA ILE A 34 25.43 -6.53 -25.76
C ILE A 34 25.06 -5.54 -26.90
N ALA A 35 25.57 -5.82 -28.10
CA ALA A 35 25.68 -4.96 -29.27
C ALA A 35 24.40 -4.27 -29.80
N THR A 36 24.63 -3.14 -30.47
CA THR A 36 23.67 -2.25 -31.11
C THR A 36 22.88 -2.88 -32.27
N ALA A 37 21.63 -2.39 -32.36
CA ALA A 37 20.69 -2.41 -33.48
C ALA A 37 20.05 -3.77 -33.87
N THR A 38 18.84 -4.01 -33.35
CA THR A 38 17.75 -4.59 -34.14
C THR A 38 16.40 -4.13 -33.56
N THR A 39 15.47 -3.78 -34.45
CA THR A 39 14.06 -3.42 -34.19
C THR A 39 13.42 -4.17 -33.02
N THR A 40 12.78 -3.45 -32.09
CA THR A 40 12.13 -4.02 -30.90
C THR A 40 11.04 -5.01 -31.29
N LYS A 41 11.34 -6.31 -31.15
CA LYS A 41 10.33 -7.38 -31.20
C LYS A 41 9.30 -7.28 -30.06
N SER A 42 9.59 -6.51 -29.02
CA SER A 42 8.74 -6.37 -27.82
C SER A 42 7.43 -5.62 -28.08
N GLY A 43 7.30 -4.85 -29.16
CA GLY A 43 6.08 -4.09 -29.43
C GLY A 43 5.81 -2.93 -28.44
N VAL A 44 6.81 -2.54 -27.63
CA VAL A 44 6.77 -1.42 -26.68
C VAL A 44 8.02 -0.53 -26.82
N GLY A 45 7.99 0.70 -26.30
CA GLY A 45 9.07 1.70 -26.43
C GLY A 45 10.33 1.48 -25.56
N PHE A 46 10.46 0.30 -24.96
CA PHE A 46 11.64 -0.11 -24.19
C PHE A 46 11.97 -1.59 -24.42
N ASN A 47 13.19 -1.98 -24.08
CA ASN A 47 13.60 -3.38 -24.02
C ASN A 47 13.28 -3.94 -22.63
N PRO A 48 12.35 -4.90 -22.48
CA PRO A 48 12.00 -5.43 -21.17
C PRO A 48 13.20 -5.98 -20.42
N VAL A 49 13.23 -5.78 -19.10
CA VAL A 49 14.28 -6.32 -18.23
C VAL A 49 14.22 -7.85 -18.22
N GLN A 50 15.37 -8.51 -18.22
CA GLN A 50 15.43 -9.96 -18.16
C GLN A 50 15.14 -10.47 -16.73
N GLY A 51 13.90 -10.90 -16.49
CA GLY A 51 13.50 -11.66 -15.30
C GLY A 51 13.94 -13.13 -15.36
N PRO A 52 13.68 -13.92 -14.31
CA PRO A 52 14.10 -15.31 -14.26
C PRO A 52 13.20 -16.27 -15.04
N LEU A 53 12.00 -15.83 -15.44
CA LEU A 53 11.06 -16.62 -16.23
C LEU A 53 11.19 -16.30 -17.72
N PRO A 54 11.11 -17.30 -18.62
CA PRO A 54 10.99 -17.06 -20.05
C PRO A 54 9.65 -16.42 -20.38
N LEU A 55 9.68 -15.36 -21.19
CA LEU A 55 8.49 -14.60 -21.59
C LEU A 55 8.45 -14.45 -23.11
N GLU A 56 7.25 -14.53 -23.70
CA GLU A 56 7.04 -14.22 -25.12
C GLU A 56 7.33 -12.74 -25.44
N THR A 57 7.20 -11.88 -24.44
CA THR A 57 7.42 -10.43 -24.52
C THR A 57 8.89 -10.04 -24.38
N SER A 58 9.78 -11.00 -24.15
CA SER A 58 11.22 -10.75 -24.15
C SER A 58 11.72 -10.35 -25.55
N ALA A 59 12.78 -9.54 -25.60
CA ALA A 59 13.47 -9.21 -26.84
C ALA A 59 14.20 -10.42 -27.48
N VAL A 60 14.36 -11.52 -26.73
CA VAL A 60 15.11 -12.73 -27.13
C VAL A 60 14.13 -13.87 -27.42
N GLU A 61 14.42 -14.70 -28.43
CA GLU A 61 13.60 -15.88 -28.76
C GLU A 61 13.63 -16.94 -27.65
N ILE A 62 12.52 -17.65 -27.41
CA ILE A 62 12.36 -18.65 -26.33
C ILE A 62 13.51 -19.67 -26.29
N ALA A 63 13.93 -20.21 -27.45
CA ALA A 63 15.01 -21.20 -27.51
C ALA A 63 16.37 -20.65 -27.04
N GLN A 64 16.62 -19.35 -27.24
CA GLN A 64 17.82 -18.67 -26.76
C GLN A 64 17.69 -18.29 -25.29
N GLN A 65 16.49 -17.87 -24.85
CA GLN A 65 16.20 -17.61 -23.44
C GLN A 65 16.52 -18.82 -22.56
N VAL A 66 16.17 -20.05 -22.96
CA VAL A 66 16.51 -21.28 -22.20
C VAL A 66 18.00 -21.40 -21.93
N LYS A 67 18.86 -21.07 -22.91
CA LYS A 67 20.32 -21.14 -22.74
C LYS A 67 20.81 -20.03 -21.82
N GLN A 68 20.29 -18.81 -21.98
CA GLN A 68 20.68 -17.64 -21.18
C GLN A 68 20.20 -17.75 -19.73
N LEU A 69 19.01 -18.32 -19.52
CA LEU A 69 18.35 -18.41 -18.22
C LEU A 69 18.71 -19.67 -17.44
N ALA A 70 19.57 -20.57 -17.95
CA ALA A 70 20.04 -21.72 -17.17
C ALA A 70 20.78 -21.28 -15.89
N GLN A 71 21.36 -20.08 -15.90
CA GLN A 71 21.97 -19.41 -14.75
C GLN A 71 21.35 -18.03 -14.60
N TYR A 72 20.93 -17.66 -13.39
CA TYR A 72 20.34 -16.36 -13.10
C TYR A 72 20.92 -15.78 -11.81
N VAL A 73 21.15 -14.46 -11.79
CA VAL A 73 21.63 -13.75 -10.61
C VAL A 73 20.57 -12.73 -10.23
N ALA A 74 19.98 -12.88 -9.04
CA ALA A 74 18.99 -11.93 -8.55
C ALA A 74 19.67 -10.62 -8.15
N PRO A 75 19.12 -9.45 -8.52
CA PRO A 75 19.70 -8.17 -8.16
C PRO A 75 19.46 -7.84 -6.68
N ASP A 76 20.43 -7.17 -6.07
CA ASP A 76 20.27 -6.42 -4.80
C ASP A 76 20.35 -4.91 -5.08
N ASP A 77 19.72 -4.51 -6.17
CA ASP A 77 19.56 -3.12 -6.61
C ASP A 77 18.27 -2.99 -7.45
N LEU A 78 17.81 -1.77 -7.69
CA LEU A 78 16.75 -1.51 -8.65
C LEU A 78 17.29 -1.64 -10.09
N LEU A 79 16.80 -2.63 -10.83
CA LEU A 79 17.13 -2.86 -12.23
C LEU A 79 16.06 -2.23 -13.12
N VAL A 80 16.48 -1.35 -14.03
CA VAL A 80 15.63 -0.67 -15.02
C VAL A 80 16.09 -1.01 -16.45
N PRO A 81 15.28 -0.74 -17.50
CA PRO A 81 15.65 -1.06 -18.87
C PRO A 81 16.89 -0.30 -19.34
N GLU A 82 17.55 -0.81 -20.38
CA GLU A 82 18.63 -0.07 -21.05
C GLU A 82 18.13 1.27 -21.60
N GLY A 83 18.92 2.33 -21.42
CA GLY A 83 18.55 3.71 -21.77
C GLY A 83 17.68 4.41 -20.73
N TYR A 84 17.54 3.80 -19.54
CA TYR A 84 16.89 4.39 -18.37
C TYR A 84 17.88 4.46 -17.21
N SER A 85 17.63 5.42 -16.33
CA SER A 85 18.35 5.61 -15.08
C SER A 85 17.39 5.99 -13.97
N TYR A 86 17.83 5.81 -12.72
CA TYR A 86 17.05 6.21 -11.55
C TYR A 86 17.85 7.11 -10.60
N GLN A 87 17.12 7.90 -9.81
CA GLN A 87 17.66 8.79 -8.80
C GLN A 87 16.95 8.57 -7.47
N ILE A 88 17.69 8.52 -6.35
CA ILE A 88 17.11 8.48 -5.01
C ILE A 88 16.60 9.88 -4.63
N ILE A 89 15.31 9.99 -4.33
CA ILE A 89 14.67 11.24 -3.89
C ILE A 89 14.81 11.43 -2.38
N GLY A 90 14.57 10.37 -1.62
CA GLY A 90 14.69 10.32 -0.17
C GLY A 90 14.71 8.87 0.34
N SER A 91 15.26 8.66 1.52
CA SER A 91 15.33 7.36 2.19
C SER A 91 15.04 7.48 3.68
N TRP A 92 14.64 6.38 4.32
CA TRP A 92 14.37 6.34 5.76
C TRP A 92 15.49 7.02 6.59
N GLY A 93 15.06 7.88 7.50
CA GLY A 93 15.93 8.68 8.37
C GLY A 93 16.31 10.06 7.82
N ASP A 94 16.15 10.32 6.52
CA ASP A 94 16.41 11.65 5.95
C ASP A 94 15.51 12.71 6.60
N LYS A 95 15.99 13.93 6.83
CA LYS A 95 15.17 14.98 7.46
C LYS A 95 13.96 15.36 6.60
N ILE A 96 12.79 15.52 7.22
CA ILE A 96 11.58 16.12 6.62
C ILE A 96 10.96 17.06 7.66
N GLY A 97 11.02 18.37 7.41
CA GLY A 97 10.50 19.38 8.34
C GLY A 97 11.12 19.27 9.74
N ASP A 98 10.26 19.12 10.74
CA ASP A 98 10.59 18.89 12.17
C ASP A 98 10.79 17.40 12.52
N SER A 99 10.75 16.51 11.53
CA SER A 99 10.81 15.07 11.69
C SER A 99 11.73 14.45 10.61
N ARG A 100 11.45 13.22 10.21
CA ARG A 100 12.25 12.42 9.27
C ARG A 100 11.37 11.70 8.25
N PHE A 101 11.99 11.23 7.18
CA PHE A 101 11.46 10.25 6.25
C PHE A 101 11.15 8.97 7.04
N GLY A 102 9.90 8.53 6.99
CA GLY A 102 9.42 7.37 7.72
C GLY A 102 9.96 6.06 7.18
N TYR A 103 9.51 4.96 7.76
CA TYR A 103 9.89 3.61 7.34
C TYR A 103 8.85 3.05 6.37
N ASN A 104 9.27 2.14 5.49
CA ASN A 104 8.42 1.50 4.48
C ASN A 104 7.54 2.51 3.74
N ASN A 105 8.21 3.34 2.93
CA ASN A 105 7.50 4.24 2.03
C ASN A 105 6.65 3.45 1.03
N ASP A 106 5.42 3.90 0.84
CA ASP A 106 4.42 3.21 0.05
C ASP A 106 3.87 4.17 -1.03
N TYR A 107 2.56 4.43 -1.08
CA TYR A 107 1.92 5.33 -2.04
C TYR A 107 2.68 6.63 -2.29
N LEU A 108 2.75 7.02 -3.56
CA LEU A 108 3.31 8.27 -4.00
C LEU A 108 2.24 9.11 -4.70
N SER A 109 2.26 10.42 -4.45
CA SER A 109 1.46 11.39 -5.18
C SER A 109 2.26 12.65 -5.44
N PHE A 110 2.45 13.00 -6.71
CA PHE A 110 3.13 14.23 -7.11
C PHE A 110 2.12 15.28 -7.59
N VAL A 111 1.86 16.27 -6.72
CA VAL A 111 1.01 17.42 -7.04
C VAL A 111 1.88 18.56 -7.57
N GLU A 112 1.86 18.76 -8.88
CA GLU A 112 2.60 19.84 -9.55
C GLU A 112 2.00 21.21 -9.25
N THR A 113 2.86 22.14 -8.84
CA THR A 113 2.55 23.57 -8.68
C THR A 113 2.96 24.39 -9.91
N SER A 114 3.92 23.88 -10.67
CA SER A 114 4.38 24.37 -11.96
C SER A 114 5.10 23.21 -12.67
N PRO A 115 5.34 23.27 -14.00
CA PRO A 115 6.00 22.18 -14.71
C PRO A 115 7.29 21.75 -14.02
N ASN A 116 7.40 20.45 -13.71
CA ASN A 116 8.54 19.83 -13.04
C ASN A 116 8.84 20.34 -11.61
N LYS A 117 7.84 20.90 -10.91
CA LYS A 117 8.00 21.36 -9.53
C LYS A 117 6.70 21.26 -8.75
N GLY A 118 6.79 20.69 -7.56
CA GLY A 118 5.61 20.52 -6.72
C GLY A 118 5.90 19.80 -5.41
N PHE A 119 4.86 19.15 -4.91
CA PHE A 119 4.91 18.40 -3.66
C PHE A 119 4.75 16.91 -3.95
N LEU A 120 5.72 16.12 -3.51
CA LEU A 120 5.63 14.67 -3.48
C LEU A 120 5.16 14.26 -2.08
N SER A 121 3.96 13.68 -2.03
CA SER A 121 3.40 13.05 -0.84
C SER A 121 3.77 11.57 -0.83
N ILE A 122 4.14 11.06 0.34
CA ILE A 122 4.74 9.74 0.52
C ILE A 122 4.10 9.10 1.74
N ASN A 123 3.39 8.00 1.55
CA ASN A 123 2.90 7.19 2.65
C ASN A 123 4.04 6.43 3.34
N PHE A 124 3.86 6.14 4.63
CA PHE A 124 4.76 5.32 5.43
C PHE A 124 3.92 4.31 6.21
N GLU A 125 3.98 3.06 5.78
CA GLU A 125 2.93 2.10 6.10
C GLU A 125 3.15 1.45 7.47
N TYR A 126 4.31 0.83 7.67
CA TYR A 126 4.65 0.08 8.88
C TYR A 126 6.16 0.07 9.17
N VAL A 127 6.56 -0.63 10.24
CA VAL A 127 7.97 -0.91 10.55
C VAL A 127 8.26 -2.41 10.45
N SER A 128 9.18 -2.80 9.57
CA SER A 128 9.69 -4.18 9.51
C SER A 128 10.55 -4.46 10.75
N THR A 129 9.89 -4.85 11.84
CA THR A 129 10.41 -4.79 13.22
C THR A 129 11.84 -5.30 13.38
N GLY A 130 12.17 -6.46 12.79
CA GLY A 130 13.51 -7.05 12.91
C GLY A 130 14.60 -6.15 12.33
N VAL A 131 14.43 -5.75 11.07
CA VAL A 131 15.39 -4.90 10.35
C VAL A 131 15.40 -3.49 10.92
N TRP A 132 14.22 -2.95 11.26
CA TRP A 132 14.06 -1.66 11.90
C TRP A 132 14.83 -1.61 13.22
N LEU A 133 14.61 -2.54 14.16
CA LEU A 133 15.35 -2.59 15.43
C LEU A 133 16.85 -2.82 15.23
N GLN A 134 17.23 -3.67 14.27
CA GLN A 134 18.64 -3.94 13.95
C GLN A 134 19.38 -2.68 13.51
N THR A 135 18.70 -1.77 12.80
CA THR A 135 19.35 -0.66 12.10
C THR A 135 19.00 0.71 12.68
N TYR A 136 18.02 0.79 13.58
CA TYR A 136 17.48 2.03 14.15
C TYR A 136 18.56 2.91 14.77
N GLU A 137 19.40 2.38 15.67
CA GLU A 137 20.44 3.20 16.31
C GLU A 137 21.45 3.75 15.30
N GLN A 138 21.82 2.96 14.29
CA GLN A 138 22.75 3.40 13.24
C GLN A 138 22.15 4.49 12.34
N ILE A 139 20.85 4.42 12.05
CA ILE A 139 20.20 5.37 11.13
C ILE A 139 19.66 6.61 11.85
N ILE A 140 19.09 6.42 13.04
CA ILE A 140 18.42 7.47 13.82
C ILE A 140 19.36 8.11 14.85
N GLY A 141 20.37 7.38 15.32
CA GLY A 141 21.29 7.87 16.35
C GLY A 141 20.74 7.77 17.78
N SER A 142 19.70 6.97 18.02
CA SER A 142 19.17 6.72 19.37
C SER A 142 18.86 5.24 19.63
N LYS A 143 19.11 4.78 20.86
CA LYS A 143 18.83 3.40 21.29
C LYS A 143 17.39 3.28 21.77
N LEU A 144 16.72 2.19 21.39
CA LEU A 144 15.37 1.83 21.85
C LEU A 144 15.45 0.86 23.03
N PRO A 145 14.51 0.93 24.00
CA PRO A 145 14.59 0.18 25.26
C PRO A 145 14.11 -1.28 25.13
N LEU A 146 14.48 -1.99 24.06
CA LEU A 146 14.01 -3.35 23.80
C LEU A 146 14.47 -4.33 24.89
N GLU A 147 15.76 -4.28 25.24
CA GLU A 147 16.37 -5.20 26.21
C GLU A 147 15.74 -5.02 27.60
N GLU A 148 15.53 -3.77 28.01
CA GLU A 148 14.93 -3.39 29.28
C GLU A 148 13.47 -3.86 29.40
N ILE A 149 12.70 -3.77 28.31
CA ILE A 149 11.32 -4.28 28.25
C ILE A 149 11.34 -5.81 28.36
N LEU A 150 12.18 -6.49 27.56
CA LEU A 150 12.25 -7.96 27.54
C LEU A 150 12.70 -8.53 28.88
N GLN A 151 13.56 -7.84 29.63
CA GLN A 151 13.96 -8.26 30.98
C GLN A 151 12.80 -8.23 31.99
N GLN A 152 11.84 -7.31 31.83
CA GLN A 152 10.72 -7.14 32.76
C GLN A 152 9.52 -8.04 32.43
N VAL A 153 9.19 -8.20 31.14
CA VAL A 153 7.97 -8.92 30.72
C VAL A 153 8.21 -10.06 29.73
N GLY A 154 9.47 -10.33 29.37
CA GLY A 154 9.79 -11.26 28.29
C GLY A 154 9.12 -10.82 26.99
N GLN A 155 8.49 -11.76 26.29
CA GLN A 155 7.71 -11.47 25.09
C GLN A 155 6.20 -11.34 25.35
N GLN A 156 5.77 -11.22 26.62
CA GLN A 156 4.35 -11.13 26.94
C GLN A 156 3.78 -9.80 26.45
N ALA A 157 2.52 -9.82 25.99
CA ALA A 157 1.82 -8.59 25.64
C ALA A 157 1.33 -7.89 26.92
N VAL A 158 1.43 -6.56 26.95
CA VAL A 158 1.15 -5.74 28.14
C VAL A 158 0.04 -4.75 27.81
N ASP A 159 -0.97 -4.68 28.68
CA ASP A 159 -1.93 -3.57 28.67
C ASP A 159 -1.29 -2.31 29.29
N ALA A 160 -0.37 -1.70 28.55
CA ALA A 160 0.40 -0.53 28.97
C ALA A 160 -0.49 0.69 29.23
N PHE A 161 -1.68 0.74 28.63
CA PHE A 161 -2.67 1.76 28.93
C PHE A 161 -3.03 1.78 30.43
N ALA A 162 -3.29 0.61 31.00
CA ALA A 162 -3.73 0.44 32.38
C ALA A 162 -2.60 0.59 33.41
N LEU A 163 -1.33 0.59 32.99
CA LEU A 163 -0.21 0.81 33.89
C LEU A 163 -0.23 2.25 34.47
N PRO A 164 0.13 2.44 35.74
CA PRO A 164 0.35 3.76 36.31
C PRO A 164 1.43 4.56 35.53
N PRO A 165 1.30 5.90 35.42
CA PRO A 165 2.17 6.75 34.59
C PRO A 165 3.63 6.80 35.06
N ASP A 166 3.89 6.55 36.34
CA ASP A 166 5.19 6.58 37.01
C ASP A 166 5.97 5.27 36.91
N ILE A 167 5.35 4.19 36.41
CA ILE A 167 6.03 2.90 36.23
C ILE A 167 6.99 2.97 35.03
N PRO A 168 8.29 2.65 35.21
CA PRO A 168 9.29 2.69 34.13
C PRO A 168 8.91 1.88 32.90
N LEU A 169 8.30 0.70 33.09
CA LEU A 169 7.85 -0.16 31.99
C LEU A 169 6.90 0.57 31.03
N LYS A 170 5.96 1.38 31.55
CA LYS A 170 5.02 2.14 30.70
C LYS A 170 5.77 3.15 29.84
N GLN A 171 6.75 3.85 30.43
CA GLN A 171 7.56 4.84 29.72
C GLN A 171 8.42 4.19 28.64
N GLN A 172 9.03 3.04 28.92
CA GLN A 172 9.82 2.29 27.94
C GLN A 172 8.96 1.79 26.77
N ILE A 173 7.78 1.22 27.07
CA ILE A 173 6.81 0.81 26.04
C ILE A 173 6.35 2.03 25.22
N ALA A 174 6.07 3.17 25.88
CA ALA A 174 5.69 4.40 25.20
C ALA A 174 6.78 4.87 24.24
N THR A 175 8.05 4.87 24.65
CA THR A 175 9.19 5.27 23.81
C THR A 175 9.29 4.44 22.54
N ILE A 176 9.24 3.11 22.64
CA ILE A 176 9.36 2.25 21.45
C ILE A 176 8.12 2.31 20.55
N CYS A 177 6.92 2.43 21.13
CA CYS A 177 5.68 2.59 20.36
C CYS A 177 5.61 3.96 19.67
N GLU A 178 6.03 5.03 20.35
CA GLU A 178 6.10 6.37 19.78
C GLU A 178 7.10 6.41 18.61
N ALA A 179 8.29 5.83 18.77
CA ALA A 179 9.28 5.73 17.70
C ALA A 179 8.72 4.98 16.47
N ALA A 180 8.04 3.85 16.67
CA ALA A 180 7.42 3.09 15.59
C ALA A 180 6.27 3.84 14.90
N LEU A 181 5.50 4.65 15.65
CA LEU A 181 4.41 5.46 15.09
C LEU A 181 4.91 6.76 14.42
N ILE A 182 6.05 7.32 14.84
CA ILE A 182 6.73 8.42 14.14
C ILE A 182 7.18 8.00 12.74
N ASP A 183 7.61 6.75 12.60
CA ASP A 183 8.06 6.19 11.33
C ASP A 183 6.90 5.74 10.43
N GLN A 184 5.64 5.85 10.87
CA GLN A 184 4.43 5.64 10.07
C GLN A 184 3.70 6.97 9.78
N GLY A 185 2.78 6.98 8.83
CA GLY A 185 1.93 8.13 8.52
C GLY A 185 2.11 8.64 7.09
N LEU A 186 2.10 9.96 6.92
CA LEU A 186 2.33 10.64 5.65
C LEU A 186 3.53 11.60 5.76
N GLY A 187 4.32 11.71 4.71
CA GLY A 187 5.28 12.79 4.51
C GLY A 187 4.97 13.60 3.28
N ILE A 188 5.25 14.89 3.35
CA ILE A 188 5.15 15.81 2.22
C ILE A 188 6.52 16.43 2.04
N ILE A 189 7.09 16.30 0.84
CA ILE A 189 8.36 16.93 0.48
C ILE A 189 8.19 17.76 -0.79
N SER A 190 8.88 18.89 -0.84
CA SER A 190 8.96 19.71 -2.04
C SER A 190 10.09 19.23 -2.94
N ILE A 191 9.79 19.01 -4.22
CA ILE A 191 10.77 18.59 -5.22
C ILE A 191 10.68 19.43 -6.48
N GLN A 192 11.80 19.55 -7.18
CA GLN A 192 11.86 20.18 -8.49
C GLN A 192 12.86 19.45 -9.38
N ARG A 193 12.73 19.62 -10.69
CA ARG A 193 13.74 19.20 -11.65
C ARG A 193 14.69 20.36 -11.95
N ASN A 194 15.98 20.13 -11.77
CA ASN A 194 17.01 21.13 -12.02
C ASN A 194 17.36 21.23 -13.52
N ALA A 195 18.24 22.18 -13.86
CA ALA A 195 18.64 22.46 -15.25
C ALA A 195 19.29 21.27 -15.96
N ASN A 196 19.86 20.31 -15.21
CA ASN A 196 20.46 19.09 -15.76
C ASN A 196 19.43 17.97 -15.96
N GLY A 197 18.14 18.24 -15.73
CA GLY A 197 17.08 17.25 -15.81
C GLY A 197 17.05 16.26 -14.64
N GLN A 198 17.70 16.56 -13.52
CA GLN A 198 17.69 15.73 -12.31
C GLN A 198 16.66 16.23 -11.30
N TRP A 199 16.02 15.31 -10.58
CA TRP A 199 15.09 15.65 -9.51
C TRP A 199 15.85 15.94 -8.21
N GLU A 200 15.46 17.00 -7.51
CA GLU A 200 16.05 17.42 -6.24
C GLU A 200 15.01 17.88 -5.23
N ARG A 201 15.30 17.67 -3.94
CA ARG A 201 14.49 18.18 -2.84
C ARG A 201 14.78 19.67 -2.64
N THR A 202 13.74 20.49 -2.57
CA THR A 202 13.90 21.93 -2.32
C THR A 202 13.91 22.27 -0.83
N ASN A 203 13.45 21.34 0.02
CA ASN A 203 13.37 21.52 1.48
C ASN A 203 12.60 22.78 1.89
N SER A 204 11.47 23.01 1.24
CA SER A 204 10.57 24.14 1.51
C SER A 204 10.03 24.12 2.95
N THR A 205 9.47 25.23 3.39
CA THR A 205 8.78 25.32 4.69
C THR A 205 7.48 24.50 4.76
N ALA A 206 6.99 23.99 3.62
CA ALA A 206 5.82 23.11 3.58
C ALA A 206 6.18 21.63 3.81
N ASP A 207 7.47 21.27 3.75
CA ASP A 207 7.95 19.92 4.03
C ASP A 207 7.60 19.54 5.47
N ARG A 208 6.83 18.47 5.66
CA ARG A 208 6.31 18.07 6.98
C ARG A 208 5.96 16.58 7.07
N ARG A 209 5.78 16.11 8.30
CA ARG A 209 5.25 14.77 8.60
C ARG A 209 3.90 14.89 9.33
N ILE A 210 2.97 14.02 8.95
CA ILE A 210 1.77 13.69 9.72
C ILE A 210 2.00 12.24 10.18
N THR A 211 2.31 12.04 11.46
CA THR A 211 2.73 10.73 11.98
C THR A 211 1.60 10.02 12.72
N GLY A 212 1.81 8.78 13.13
CA GLY A 212 0.89 8.04 14.00
C GLY A 212 0.67 8.66 15.39
N VAL A 213 1.42 9.71 15.76
CA VAL A 213 1.30 10.44 17.03
C VAL A 213 1.07 11.95 16.86
N SER A 214 0.85 12.45 15.63
CA SER A 214 0.46 13.85 15.41
C SER A 214 -0.83 14.18 16.18
N GLY A 215 -0.85 15.29 16.91
CA GLY A 215 -1.94 15.66 17.82
C GLY A 215 -1.73 15.21 19.27
N LEU A 216 -0.91 14.19 19.54
CA LEU A 216 -0.75 13.65 20.90
C LEU A 216 -0.13 14.66 21.88
N LYS A 217 0.90 15.39 21.44
CA LYS A 217 1.65 16.36 22.27
C LYS A 217 1.61 17.80 21.74
N ASP A 218 1.30 17.97 20.46
CA ASP A 218 1.41 19.24 19.73
C ASP A 218 0.05 19.86 19.36
N GLY A 219 -1.05 19.16 19.62
CA GLY A 219 -2.41 19.61 19.30
C GLY A 219 -2.74 19.63 17.80
N ARG A 220 -1.87 19.11 16.92
CA ARG A 220 -2.06 18.99 15.46
C ARG A 220 -2.95 17.79 15.12
N TYR A 221 -4.16 17.78 15.66
CA TYR A 221 -5.13 16.69 15.44
C TYR A 221 -5.61 16.65 13.99
N ALA A 222 -5.78 15.44 13.46
CA ALA A 222 -6.56 15.23 12.26
C ALA A 222 -8.05 15.51 12.53
N LYS A 223 -8.74 15.98 11.49
CA LYS A 223 -10.18 16.26 11.49
C LYS A 223 -10.97 15.04 11.01
N CYS A 224 -12.29 15.13 11.13
CA CYS A 224 -13.21 14.12 10.64
C CYS A 224 -14.43 14.81 10.00
N SER A 225 -15.00 14.20 8.96
CA SER A 225 -16.27 14.57 8.34
C SER A 225 -17.21 13.36 8.26
N GLY A 226 -18.48 13.57 7.90
CA GLY A 226 -19.47 12.49 7.74
C GLY A 226 -20.09 11.94 9.04
N PRO A 227 -20.86 10.83 8.95
CA PRO A 227 -21.75 10.37 10.02
C PRO A 227 -21.05 9.76 11.24
N ALA A 228 -19.84 9.21 11.12
CA ALA A 228 -19.17 8.60 12.27
C ALA A 228 -18.77 9.62 13.36
N ARG A 229 -18.78 10.92 13.04
CA ARG A 229 -18.62 12.00 14.04
C ARG A 229 -19.65 11.93 15.17
N HIS A 230 -20.87 11.49 14.88
CA HIS A 230 -21.92 11.31 15.89
C HIS A 230 -21.50 10.26 16.92
N ILE A 231 -20.82 9.19 16.48
CA ILE A 231 -20.28 8.15 17.36
C ILE A 231 -19.07 8.67 18.14
N PHE A 232 -18.14 9.37 17.49
CA PHE A 232 -16.94 9.89 18.15
C PHE A 232 -17.24 10.92 19.25
N ARG A 233 -18.38 11.62 19.16
CA ARG A 233 -18.81 12.63 20.14
C ARG A 233 -19.68 12.08 21.27
N LYS A 234 -20.01 10.78 21.26
CA LYS A 234 -20.77 10.14 22.35
C LYS A 234 -20.11 10.39 23.71
N LYS A 235 -20.96 10.51 24.74
CA LYS A 235 -20.52 10.65 26.14
C LYS A 235 -20.64 9.34 26.91
N SER A 236 -21.47 8.42 26.42
CA SER A 236 -21.67 7.06 26.92
C SER A 236 -22.03 6.13 25.77
N GLY A 237 -21.81 4.84 25.95
CA GLY A 237 -22.06 3.78 24.97
C GLY A 237 -21.66 2.42 25.53
N GLN A 238 -21.72 1.38 24.71
CA GLN A 238 -21.40 0.01 25.09
C GLN A 238 -19.89 -0.22 25.31
N GLY A 239 -19.05 0.53 24.59
CA GLY A 239 -17.61 0.36 24.54
C GLY A 239 -16.80 1.53 25.08
N TYR A 240 -15.56 1.61 24.62
CA TYR A 240 -14.57 2.62 24.99
C TYR A 240 -14.78 3.94 24.26
N ILE A 241 -14.63 5.04 25.00
CA ILE A 241 -14.71 6.42 24.52
C ILE A 241 -13.46 7.16 25.02
N ASP A 242 -12.63 7.63 24.10
CA ASP A 242 -11.35 8.31 24.40
C ASP A 242 -11.49 9.75 24.92
N LYS A 243 -12.73 10.28 24.91
CA LYS A 243 -13.09 11.64 25.33
C LYS A 243 -12.47 12.78 24.50
N LEU A 244 -11.88 12.48 23.34
CA LEU A 244 -11.36 13.48 22.42
C LEU A 244 -12.44 14.06 21.49
N GLY A 245 -13.66 13.53 21.53
CA GLY A 245 -14.69 13.86 20.56
C GLY A 245 -14.26 13.40 19.17
N ASP A 246 -14.45 14.23 18.16
CA ASP A 246 -14.04 13.95 16.78
C ASP A 246 -12.62 14.43 16.43
N LYS A 247 -11.81 14.80 17.43
CA LYS A 247 -10.37 14.99 17.26
C LYS A 247 -9.68 13.62 17.18
N ILE A 248 -8.75 13.47 16.24
CA ILE A 248 -8.06 12.20 15.98
C ILE A 248 -6.54 12.41 16.10
N ILE A 249 -5.89 11.51 16.81
CA ILE A 249 -4.43 11.47 16.95
C ILE A 249 -3.87 10.62 15.82
N GLY A 250 -3.10 11.27 14.95
CA GLY A 250 -2.30 10.65 13.90
C GLY A 250 -3.07 9.83 12.86
N THR A 251 -2.26 9.18 12.03
CA THR A 251 -2.64 8.18 11.01
C THR A 251 -1.51 7.17 10.91
N PHE A 252 -1.83 5.90 10.67
CA PHE A 252 -0.85 4.81 10.56
C PHE A 252 -1.43 3.63 9.77
N GLY A 253 -0.57 2.69 9.36
CA GLY A 253 -0.96 1.70 8.36
C GLY A 253 -1.31 2.38 7.04
N ASN A 254 -0.61 3.48 6.72
CA ASN A 254 -0.83 4.25 5.51
C ASN A 254 -0.22 3.48 4.34
N CYS A 255 -1.04 2.70 3.65
CA CYS A 255 -0.64 1.82 2.55
C CYS A 255 -0.61 2.62 1.24
N ALA A 256 -1.62 2.44 0.39
CA ALA A 256 -1.76 3.10 -0.88
C ALA A 256 -2.59 4.43 -0.76
N GLY A 257 -3.17 4.90 -1.86
CA GLY A 257 -3.93 6.16 -1.83
C GLY A 257 -4.47 6.61 -3.18
N GLY A 258 -4.70 7.91 -3.30
CA GLY A 258 -5.21 8.54 -4.52
C GLY A 258 -4.84 10.01 -4.60
N THR A 259 -4.92 10.58 -5.80
CA THR A 259 -4.69 12.01 -6.04
C THR A 259 -5.94 12.63 -6.62
N THR A 260 -6.43 13.70 -6.00
CA THR A 260 -7.63 14.37 -6.49
C THR A 260 -7.30 15.35 -7.62
N PRO A 261 -8.20 15.56 -8.59
CA PRO A 261 -7.98 16.55 -9.65
C PRO A 261 -7.88 18.01 -9.15
N TRP A 262 -8.28 18.29 -7.90
CA TRP A 262 -8.15 19.60 -7.26
C TRP A 262 -6.87 19.74 -6.42
N GLY A 263 -5.94 18.79 -6.51
CA GLY A 263 -4.59 18.90 -5.96
C GLY A 263 -4.49 18.60 -4.47
N THR A 264 -5.38 17.77 -3.93
CA THR A 264 -5.21 17.12 -2.61
C THR A 264 -4.81 15.66 -2.78
N VAL A 265 -4.27 15.09 -1.71
CA VAL A 265 -3.83 13.69 -1.65
C VAL A 265 -4.71 12.93 -0.67
N LEU A 266 -5.08 11.72 -1.05
CA LEU A 266 -5.85 10.77 -0.26
C LEU A 266 -4.89 9.68 0.20
N THR A 267 -4.73 9.51 1.51
CA THR A 267 -3.93 8.43 2.10
C THR A 267 -4.85 7.43 2.79
N ALA A 268 -4.54 6.14 2.64
CA ALA A 268 -5.41 5.06 3.02
C ALA A 268 -4.89 4.29 4.24
N GLU A 269 -5.71 4.19 5.30
CA GLU A 269 -5.39 3.36 6.46
C GLU A 269 -5.87 1.90 6.23
N GLU A 270 -4.93 0.97 6.24
CA GLU A 270 -5.13 -0.40 5.76
C GLU A 270 -5.03 -1.39 6.92
N ASN A 271 -3.84 -1.89 7.25
CA ASN A 271 -3.62 -2.83 8.36
C ASN A 271 -3.61 -2.20 9.77
N PHE A 272 -4.47 -1.20 10.03
CA PHE A 272 -4.58 -0.42 11.28
C PHE A 272 -4.88 -1.28 12.54
N GLN A 273 -5.46 -2.47 12.36
CA GLN A 273 -5.72 -3.42 13.45
C GLN A 273 -4.42 -3.93 14.10
N SER A 274 -3.28 -3.72 13.44
CA SER A 274 -1.97 -4.05 14.01
C SER A 274 -1.65 -3.15 15.20
N GLN A 275 -2.19 -1.93 15.23
CA GLN A 275 -1.89 -0.87 16.20
C GLN A 275 -3.02 -0.69 17.23
N VAL A 276 -4.29 -0.87 16.82
CA VAL A 276 -5.48 -0.60 17.65
C VAL A 276 -6.55 -1.71 17.50
N PRO A 277 -7.54 -1.80 18.42
CA PRO A 277 -8.66 -2.75 18.26
C PRO A 277 -9.51 -2.44 17.02
N GLU A 278 -9.66 -3.40 16.11
CA GLU A 278 -10.58 -3.27 14.97
C GLU A 278 -12.07 -3.38 15.36
N PRO A 279 -12.50 -4.32 16.23
CA PRO A 279 -13.91 -4.55 16.53
C PRO A 279 -14.63 -3.37 17.19
N VAL A 280 -15.93 -3.26 16.90
CA VAL A 280 -16.83 -2.27 17.49
C VAL A 280 -18.12 -2.91 18.02
N TYR A 281 -18.81 -2.20 18.90
CA TYR A 281 -20.13 -2.58 19.40
C TYR A 281 -21.25 -2.13 18.46
N ALA A 282 -22.49 -2.54 18.77
CA ALA A 282 -23.68 -2.22 17.97
C ALA A 282 -23.96 -0.71 17.87
N ASP A 283 -23.45 0.10 18.79
CA ASP A 283 -23.56 1.57 18.79
C ASP A 283 -22.34 2.26 18.14
N GLY A 284 -21.47 1.50 17.48
CA GLY A 284 -20.25 1.98 16.83
C GLY A 284 -19.08 2.32 17.77
N THR A 285 -19.25 2.19 19.08
CA THR A 285 -18.17 2.46 20.04
C THR A 285 -17.07 1.39 19.98
N ALA A 286 -15.83 1.81 20.21
CA ALA A 286 -14.65 0.95 20.08
C ALA A 286 -14.58 -0.10 21.19
N PHE A 287 -13.90 -1.20 20.93
CA PHE A 287 -13.40 -2.07 21.99
C PHE A 287 -12.30 -1.35 22.80
N ALA A 288 -12.14 -1.73 24.07
CA ALA A 288 -11.16 -1.09 24.96
C ALA A 288 -9.71 -1.38 24.52
N PRO A 289 -8.75 -0.45 24.72
CA PRO A 289 -7.35 -0.63 24.31
C PRO A 289 -6.71 -1.95 24.76
N LYS A 290 -7.12 -2.49 25.91
CA LYS A 290 -6.67 -3.78 26.46
C LYS A 290 -6.91 -4.98 25.54
N THR A 291 -7.84 -4.89 24.57
CA THR A 291 -8.10 -5.97 23.61
C THR A 291 -7.08 -6.01 22.48
N ARG A 292 -6.22 -4.99 22.38
CA ARG A 292 -5.02 -4.97 21.54
C ARG A 292 -3.81 -4.52 22.36
N PRO A 293 -3.33 -5.34 23.31
CA PRO A 293 -2.23 -4.97 24.19
C PRO A 293 -0.93 -4.75 23.40
N ALA A 294 -0.03 -3.93 23.95
CA ALA A 294 1.29 -3.69 23.37
C ALA A 294 2.14 -4.98 23.46
N SER A 295 2.58 -5.49 22.32
CA SER A 295 3.45 -6.65 22.22
C SER A 295 4.76 -6.22 21.57
N ILE A 296 5.83 -6.12 22.37
CA ILE A 296 7.16 -5.72 21.92
C ILE A 296 8.05 -6.96 21.83
N ARG A 297 8.44 -7.36 20.61
CA ARG A 297 9.28 -8.55 20.36
C ARG A 297 10.34 -8.25 19.30
N PRO A 298 11.47 -8.99 19.27
CA PRO A 298 12.57 -8.73 18.34
C PRO A 298 12.21 -8.70 16.86
N TYR A 299 11.18 -9.44 16.44
CA TYR A 299 10.75 -9.53 15.04
C TYR A 299 9.29 -9.13 14.82
N ARG A 300 8.60 -8.65 15.86
CA ARG A 300 7.21 -8.23 15.74
C ARG A 300 6.81 -7.27 16.86
N ILE A 301 6.56 -6.02 16.52
CA ILE A 301 5.88 -5.06 17.39
C ILE A 301 4.43 -4.91 16.94
N SER A 302 3.50 -4.87 17.90
CA SER A 302 2.10 -4.57 17.61
C SER A 302 1.38 -4.00 18.83
N GLY A 303 0.19 -3.42 18.65
CA GLY A 303 -0.57 -2.77 19.72
C GLY A 303 0.04 -1.42 20.15
N GLN A 304 0.72 -0.73 19.25
CA GLN A 304 1.42 0.53 19.52
C GLN A 304 0.46 1.62 20.04
N GLY A 305 -0.81 1.58 19.62
CA GLY A 305 -1.84 2.51 20.09
C GLY A 305 -2.33 2.24 21.52
N ASN A 306 -2.02 1.08 22.11
CA ASN A 306 -2.48 0.70 23.44
C ASN A 306 -1.99 1.71 24.50
N VAL A 307 -0.70 1.96 24.58
CA VAL A 307 -0.10 2.80 25.63
C VAL A 307 -0.62 4.24 25.61
N PHE A 308 -1.13 4.70 24.46
CA PHE A 308 -1.72 6.04 24.28
C PHE A 308 -3.25 6.06 24.38
N GLY A 309 -3.90 4.92 24.58
CA GLY A 309 -5.36 4.83 24.70
C GLY A 309 -6.10 5.16 23.40
N LEU A 310 -5.52 4.85 22.23
CA LEU A 310 -6.15 5.20 20.95
C LEU A 310 -7.43 4.37 20.72
N ALA A 311 -8.53 5.04 20.39
CA ALA A 311 -9.80 4.40 20.09
C ALA A 311 -9.82 3.86 18.65
N GLY A 312 -9.93 2.54 18.51
CA GLY A 312 -9.75 1.87 17.22
C GLY A 312 -10.80 2.19 16.15
N ASN A 313 -11.99 2.68 16.53
CA ASN A 313 -13.02 3.11 15.59
C ASN A 313 -12.66 4.42 14.84
N LYS A 314 -11.58 5.11 15.24
CA LYS A 314 -11.06 6.32 14.58
C LYS A 314 -10.00 6.05 13.50
N TYR A 315 -9.71 4.78 13.21
CA TYR A 315 -8.71 4.36 12.24
C TYR A 315 -9.29 3.35 11.24
N GLY A 316 -8.68 3.25 10.07
CA GLY A 316 -9.19 2.49 8.93
C GLY A 316 -10.04 3.34 8.00
N TRP A 317 -9.67 4.61 7.82
CA TRP A 317 -10.38 5.56 6.96
C TRP A 317 -9.45 6.11 5.89
N ILE A 318 -10.04 6.61 4.81
CA ILE A 318 -9.36 7.52 3.90
C ILE A 318 -9.22 8.90 4.53
N MET A 319 -8.02 9.46 4.45
CA MET A 319 -7.66 10.77 4.95
C MET A 319 -7.20 11.68 3.80
N GLU A 320 -7.88 12.80 3.61
CA GLU A 320 -7.52 13.82 2.61
C GLU A 320 -6.57 14.86 3.22
N VAL A 321 -5.52 15.24 2.49
CA VAL A 321 -4.53 16.26 2.88
C VAL A 321 -4.22 17.18 1.69
N ASP A 322 -4.22 18.49 1.93
CA ASP A 322 -3.68 19.47 0.98
C ASP A 322 -2.16 19.60 1.16
N PRO A 323 -1.34 19.08 0.21
CA PRO A 323 0.10 19.13 0.37
C PRO A 323 0.65 20.56 0.37
N ALA A 324 -0.02 21.49 -0.34
CA ALA A 324 0.39 22.88 -0.45
C ALA A 324 0.06 23.73 0.79
N ASN A 325 -0.84 23.26 1.66
CA ASN A 325 -1.21 23.96 2.89
C ASN A 325 -0.44 23.40 4.11
N PRO A 326 0.61 24.08 4.62
CA PRO A 326 1.42 23.56 5.73
C PRO A 326 0.66 23.40 7.06
N GLN A 327 -0.54 23.96 7.18
CA GLN A 327 -1.40 23.86 8.36
C GLN A 327 -2.46 22.76 8.24
N ASP A 328 -2.49 22.04 7.11
CA ASP A 328 -3.38 20.91 6.95
C ASP A 328 -2.73 19.62 7.46
N TYR A 329 -3.32 19.08 8.53
CA TYR A 329 -2.97 17.81 9.16
C TYR A 329 -3.99 16.72 8.84
N GLY A 330 -4.85 16.98 7.83
CA GLY A 330 -5.73 16.04 7.17
C GLY A 330 -7.11 15.85 7.79
N THR A 331 -8.02 15.35 6.97
CA THR A 331 -9.43 15.11 7.30
C THR A 331 -9.82 13.68 6.92
N LYS A 332 -10.31 12.91 7.89
CA LYS A 332 -10.86 11.57 7.62
C LYS A 332 -12.31 11.66 7.14
N HIS A 333 -12.60 11.12 5.96
CA HIS A 333 -13.93 11.21 5.33
C HIS A 333 -14.76 9.95 5.58
N THR A 334 -15.66 10.00 6.55
CA THR A 334 -16.27 8.76 7.07
C THR A 334 -17.39 8.20 6.20
N TRP A 335 -17.90 8.98 5.24
CA TRP A 335 -18.78 8.44 4.20
C TRP A 335 -18.08 7.47 3.25
N LEU A 336 -16.75 7.46 3.20
CA LEU A 336 -15.97 6.50 2.41
C LEU A 336 -15.89 5.12 3.08
N GLY A 337 -16.45 4.97 4.28
CA GLY A 337 -16.48 3.71 5.04
C GLY A 337 -15.21 3.47 5.84
N ARG A 338 -15.30 2.54 6.79
CA ARG A 338 -14.15 2.08 7.60
C ARG A 338 -13.86 0.62 7.33
N TYR A 339 -12.69 0.37 6.78
CA TYR A 339 -12.14 -0.96 6.51
C TYR A 339 -10.64 -0.83 6.22
N ARG A 340 -10.00 -1.89 5.70
CA ARG A 340 -8.57 -1.85 5.36
C ARG A 340 -8.40 -1.29 3.96
N HIS A 341 -8.33 0.03 3.86
CA HIS A 341 -8.29 0.68 2.56
C HIS A 341 -6.93 0.50 1.89
N GLU A 342 -6.93 0.10 0.63
CA GLU A 342 -5.77 0.19 -0.24
C GLU A 342 -5.80 1.51 -1.06
N ALA A 343 -5.51 1.48 -2.36
CA ALA A 343 -5.60 2.65 -3.22
C ALA A 343 -7.04 2.96 -3.62
N VAL A 344 -7.20 4.18 -4.14
CA VAL A 344 -8.51 4.78 -4.37
C VAL A 344 -8.61 5.44 -5.73
N GLY A 345 -9.54 4.93 -6.53
CA GLY A 345 -9.89 5.49 -7.82
C GLY A 345 -10.91 6.61 -7.66
N VAL A 346 -10.62 7.82 -8.13
CA VAL A 346 -11.54 8.96 -8.02
C VAL A 346 -11.96 9.45 -9.39
N ARG A 347 -13.25 9.30 -9.70
CA ARG A 347 -13.85 9.79 -10.93
C ARG A 347 -14.57 11.12 -10.69
N VAL A 348 -14.13 12.15 -11.41
CA VAL A 348 -14.58 13.53 -11.23
C VAL A 348 -14.90 14.14 -12.59
N SER A 349 -16.13 14.61 -12.79
CA SER A 349 -16.54 15.24 -14.06
C SER A 349 -17.55 16.34 -13.80
N ALA A 350 -17.43 17.47 -14.50
CA ALA A 350 -18.36 18.59 -14.34
C ALA A 350 -19.81 18.16 -14.61
N GLY A 351 -20.74 18.61 -13.77
CA GLY A 351 -22.17 18.28 -13.85
C GLY A 351 -22.53 16.89 -13.31
N GLN A 352 -21.56 16.09 -12.88
CA GLN A 352 -21.75 14.75 -12.34
C GLN A 352 -21.40 14.70 -10.84
N PRO A 353 -21.94 13.74 -10.08
CA PRO A 353 -21.41 13.45 -8.75
C PRO A 353 -19.98 12.89 -8.84
N ILE A 354 -19.25 12.97 -7.73
CA ILE A 354 -17.99 12.23 -7.57
C ILE A 354 -18.35 10.76 -7.39
N ALA A 355 -17.64 9.89 -8.10
CA ALA A 355 -17.60 8.46 -7.78
C ALA A 355 -16.19 8.10 -7.27
N PHE A 356 -16.14 7.41 -6.15
CA PHE A 356 -14.92 7.03 -5.45
C PHE A 356 -14.91 5.51 -5.28
N TYR A 357 -13.85 4.84 -5.68
CA TYR A 357 -13.71 3.39 -5.61
C TYR A 357 -12.57 3.03 -4.67
N SER A 358 -12.72 1.93 -3.93
CA SER A 358 -11.68 1.47 -3.00
C SER A 358 -11.87 -0.01 -2.65
N GLY A 359 -10.75 -0.73 -2.54
CA GLY A 359 -10.70 -2.09 -2.01
C GLY A 359 -10.62 -2.13 -0.49
N CYS A 360 -11.19 -3.17 0.11
CA CYS A 360 -10.81 -3.61 1.45
C CYS A 360 -9.82 -4.78 1.34
N ASP A 361 -8.52 -4.52 1.53
CA ASP A 361 -7.53 -5.59 1.47
C ASP A 361 -7.65 -6.52 2.69
N ARG A 362 -8.34 -7.63 2.44
CA ARG A 362 -8.34 -8.82 3.26
C ARG A 362 -8.87 -9.96 2.43
N LYS A 363 -8.53 -11.16 2.86
CA LYS A 363 -9.14 -12.38 2.34
C LYS A 363 -10.62 -12.37 2.71
N GLY A 364 -11.49 -12.37 1.70
CA GLY A 364 -12.93 -12.17 1.88
C GLY A 364 -13.36 -10.70 1.93
N GLY A 365 -12.47 -9.76 1.59
CA GLY A 365 -12.75 -8.33 1.52
C GLY A 365 -13.69 -7.95 0.38
N HIS A 366 -13.90 -6.67 0.14
CA HIS A 366 -14.88 -6.19 -0.85
C HIS A 366 -14.35 -5.00 -1.64
N VAL A 367 -14.99 -4.74 -2.79
CA VAL A 367 -14.84 -3.50 -3.55
C VAL A 367 -16.01 -2.59 -3.20
N TYR A 368 -15.70 -1.32 -2.93
CA TYR A 368 -16.69 -0.30 -2.57
C TYR A 368 -16.74 0.82 -3.60
N LYS A 369 -17.88 1.49 -3.62
CA LYS A 369 -18.13 2.72 -4.37
C LYS A 369 -18.78 3.73 -3.46
N PHE A 370 -18.28 4.96 -3.38
CA PHE A 370 -19.00 6.09 -2.82
C PHE A 370 -19.46 7.01 -3.95
N VAL A 371 -20.69 7.53 -3.83
CA VAL A 371 -21.25 8.54 -4.75
C VAL A 371 -21.66 9.76 -3.94
N SER A 372 -21.12 10.94 -4.29
CA SER A 372 -21.48 12.18 -3.60
C SER A 372 -22.92 12.59 -3.91
N GLN A 373 -23.63 13.18 -2.94
CA GLN A 373 -24.96 13.73 -3.20
C GLN A 373 -24.89 14.98 -4.09
N GLY A 374 -23.89 15.83 -3.84
CA GLY A 374 -23.63 17.02 -4.65
C GLY A 374 -22.96 16.70 -5.97
N LYS A 375 -23.00 17.67 -6.90
CA LYS A 375 -22.37 17.59 -8.22
C LYS A 375 -21.16 18.48 -8.31
N VAL A 376 -20.15 18.02 -9.03
CA VAL A 376 -18.94 18.78 -9.34
C VAL A 376 -19.30 19.91 -10.29
N LYS A 377 -18.87 21.13 -9.96
CA LYS A 377 -18.99 22.28 -10.87
C LYS A 377 -17.75 22.41 -11.76
N ASN A 378 -16.59 22.43 -11.11
CA ASN A 378 -15.27 22.49 -11.74
C ASN A 378 -14.40 21.38 -11.12
N PRO A 379 -13.91 20.39 -11.88
CA PRO A 379 -13.12 19.28 -11.34
C PRO A 379 -11.85 19.72 -10.58
N GLN A 380 -11.25 20.85 -10.94
CA GLN A 380 -10.01 21.34 -10.32
C GLN A 380 -10.25 22.23 -9.08
N ASP A 381 -11.49 22.50 -8.71
CA ASP A 381 -11.80 23.37 -7.57
C ASP A 381 -11.56 22.64 -6.24
N LYS A 382 -10.69 23.21 -5.38
CA LYS A 382 -10.41 22.68 -4.03
C LYS A 382 -11.65 22.60 -3.15
N ALA A 383 -12.72 23.34 -3.45
CA ALA A 383 -13.98 23.20 -2.75
C ALA A 383 -14.57 21.79 -2.90
N ASN A 384 -14.22 21.01 -3.93
CA ASN A 384 -14.75 19.65 -4.14
C ASN A 384 -14.51 18.69 -2.96
N SER A 385 -13.53 18.92 -2.08
CA SER A 385 -13.37 18.16 -0.82
C SER A 385 -14.66 18.12 0.02
N GLN A 386 -15.51 19.15 -0.04
CA GLN A 386 -16.80 19.18 0.66
C GLN A 386 -17.79 18.12 0.15
N LEU A 387 -17.65 17.67 -1.09
CA LEU A 387 -18.51 16.65 -1.70
C LEU A 387 -18.23 15.25 -1.15
N LEU A 388 -17.07 15.02 -0.52
CA LEU A 388 -16.75 13.79 0.21
C LEU A 388 -17.38 13.75 1.61
N THR A 389 -18.12 14.80 2.00
CA THR A 389 -18.75 14.89 3.33
C THR A 389 -20.22 14.47 3.36
N ASP A 390 -20.82 14.23 2.18
CA ASP A 390 -22.21 13.83 2.03
C ASP A 390 -22.46 13.01 0.75
N GLY A 391 -23.11 11.85 0.89
CA GLY A 391 -23.34 10.92 -0.20
C GLY A 391 -23.77 9.55 0.30
N MET A 392 -23.43 8.50 -0.46
CA MET A 392 -23.76 7.13 -0.10
C MET A 392 -22.61 6.19 -0.44
N LEU A 393 -22.31 5.27 0.48
CA LEU A 393 -21.38 4.17 0.27
C LEU A 393 -22.14 2.93 -0.19
N TYR A 394 -21.54 2.22 -1.14
CA TYR A 394 -22.06 1.00 -1.73
C TYR A 394 -20.98 -0.08 -1.72
N VAL A 395 -21.40 -1.34 -1.67
CA VAL A 395 -20.53 -2.51 -1.88
C VAL A 395 -20.88 -3.23 -3.18
N ALA A 396 -19.88 -3.74 -3.88
CA ALA A 396 -20.06 -4.50 -5.11
C ALA A 396 -20.67 -5.89 -4.84
N GLN A 397 -21.62 -6.29 -5.68
CA GLN A 397 -22.01 -7.67 -5.91
C GLN A 397 -21.70 -8.06 -7.35
N PHE A 398 -20.76 -8.99 -7.53
CA PHE A 398 -20.37 -9.55 -8.82
C PHE A 398 -21.17 -10.83 -9.13
N ASN A 399 -21.67 -10.92 -10.36
CA ASN A 399 -22.32 -12.12 -10.89
C ASN A 399 -21.36 -12.87 -11.83
N PRO A 400 -21.36 -14.21 -11.87
CA PRO A 400 -20.47 -15.01 -12.73
C PRO A 400 -20.60 -14.76 -14.24
N ASP A 401 -21.65 -14.09 -14.69
CA ASP A 401 -21.90 -13.76 -16.10
C ASP A 401 -21.21 -12.46 -16.57
N GLY A 402 -20.32 -11.88 -15.75
CA GLY A 402 -19.64 -10.63 -16.05
C GLY A 402 -20.47 -9.38 -15.77
N THR A 403 -21.63 -9.51 -15.12
CA THR A 403 -22.43 -8.37 -14.64
C THR A 403 -22.26 -8.15 -13.14
N GLY A 404 -22.70 -7.00 -12.64
CA GLY A 404 -22.79 -6.77 -11.21
C GLY A 404 -23.63 -5.55 -10.86
N LYS A 405 -23.80 -5.32 -9.56
CA LYS A 405 -24.54 -4.18 -9.01
C LYS A 405 -23.92 -3.65 -7.73
N TRP A 406 -24.27 -2.40 -7.40
CA TRP A 406 -23.87 -1.72 -6.19
C TRP A 406 -24.99 -1.79 -5.14
N ILE A 407 -24.69 -2.28 -3.93
CA ILE A 407 -25.63 -2.42 -2.81
C ILE A 407 -25.36 -1.30 -1.80
N PRO A 408 -26.33 -0.42 -1.48
CA PRO A 408 -26.10 0.70 -0.57
C PRO A 408 -25.89 0.21 0.87
N LEU A 409 -25.03 0.88 1.63
CA LEU A 409 -24.80 0.61 3.06
C LEU A 409 -25.56 1.62 3.92
N GLN A 410 -26.85 1.36 4.11
CA GLN A 410 -27.78 2.23 4.83
C GLN A 410 -28.77 1.42 5.69
N PRO A 411 -29.45 2.04 6.68
CA PRO A 411 -30.28 1.32 7.65
C PRO A 411 -31.41 0.45 7.07
N ASP A 412 -31.99 0.82 5.93
CA ASP A 412 -33.07 0.07 5.29
C ASP A 412 -32.58 -0.98 4.28
N THR A 413 -31.27 -1.08 4.04
CA THR A 413 -30.69 -2.13 3.19
C THR A 413 -31.04 -3.51 3.73
N PRO A 414 -31.65 -4.40 2.92
CA PRO A 414 -31.98 -5.75 3.34
C PRO A 414 -30.74 -6.56 3.77
N VAL A 415 -30.90 -7.34 4.84
CA VAL A 415 -29.91 -8.35 5.23
C VAL A 415 -30.08 -9.57 4.32
N ALA A 416 -29.05 -9.84 3.52
CA ALA A 416 -28.98 -10.94 2.58
C ALA A 416 -27.54 -11.48 2.52
N PRO A 417 -27.06 -12.16 3.58
CA PRO A 417 -25.65 -12.50 3.70
C PRO A 417 -25.13 -13.40 2.59
N VAL A 418 -23.86 -13.25 2.24
CA VAL A 418 -23.16 -14.20 1.36
C VAL A 418 -23.22 -15.59 1.97
N LEU A 419 -23.43 -16.61 1.14
CA LEU A 419 -23.51 -17.99 1.59
C LEU A 419 -22.10 -18.58 1.78
N PRO A 420 -21.78 -19.21 2.92
CA PRO A 420 -20.50 -19.88 3.12
C PRO A 420 -20.14 -20.88 2.00
N SER A 421 -21.14 -21.56 1.40
CA SER A 421 -20.94 -22.48 0.27
C SER A 421 -20.40 -21.82 -1.00
N GLN A 422 -20.48 -20.49 -1.13
CA GLN A 422 -19.99 -19.74 -2.29
C GLN A 422 -18.52 -19.31 -2.14
N ASN A 423 -17.96 -19.37 -0.93
CA ASN A 423 -16.64 -18.82 -0.64
C ASN A 423 -15.60 -19.92 -0.46
N ILE A 424 -14.38 -19.65 -0.94
CA ILE A 424 -13.22 -20.50 -0.64
C ILE A 424 -13.02 -20.54 0.88
N GLY A 425 -12.91 -21.74 1.43
CA GLY A 425 -12.77 -21.98 2.86
C GLY A 425 -14.09 -22.17 3.61
N GLY A 426 -15.24 -21.98 2.93
CA GLY A 426 -16.55 -22.39 3.44
C GLY A 426 -17.04 -21.60 4.65
N LYS A 427 -16.56 -20.36 4.83
CA LYS A 427 -16.87 -19.53 6.00
C LYS A 427 -17.05 -18.05 5.64
N VAL A 428 -17.85 -17.35 6.43
CA VAL A 428 -18.10 -15.90 6.32
C VAL A 428 -18.15 -15.30 7.73
N MET A 429 -17.65 -14.07 7.90
CA MET A 429 -17.75 -13.32 9.15
C MET A 429 -18.95 -12.36 9.13
N LEU A 430 -19.90 -12.51 10.05
CA LEU A 430 -21.05 -11.61 10.20
C LEU A 430 -20.97 -10.77 11.48
N PRO A 431 -21.67 -9.61 11.54
CA PRO A 431 -21.76 -8.83 12.77
C PRO A 431 -22.28 -9.65 13.97
N ASN A 432 -21.52 -9.70 15.06
CA ASN A 432 -21.95 -10.34 16.30
C ASN A 432 -22.75 -9.32 17.13
N ARG A 433 -24.07 -9.48 17.16
CA ARG A 433 -24.98 -8.53 17.82
C ARG A 433 -25.87 -9.22 18.86
N PRO A 434 -26.04 -8.63 20.07
CA PRO A 434 -25.55 -7.31 20.50
C PRO A 434 -24.10 -7.27 21.04
N ASN A 435 -23.39 -8.41 21.08
CA ASN A 435 -22.11 -8.54 21.83
C ASN A 435 -20.91 -7.72 21.28
N GLY A 436 -21.01 -7.20 20.05
CA GLY A 436 -19.92 -6.50 19.37
C GLY A 436 -18.95 -7.44 18.64
N GLY A 437 -18.20 -6.87 17.70
CA GLY A 437 -17.30 -7.60 16.81
C GLY A 437 -18.04 -8.46 15.78
N SER A 438 -17.40 -9.57 15.39
CA SER A 438 -17.90 -10.49 14.36
C SER A 438 -17.99 -11.93 14.87
N VAL A 439 -18.77 -12.75 14.17
CA VAL A 439 -18.92 -14.19 14.39
C VAL A 439 -18.72 -14.91 13.07
N VAL A 440 -17.98 -16.01 13.11
CA VAL A 440 -17.79 -16.88 11.94
C VAL A 440 -19.02 -17.77 11.80
N ILE A 441 -19.59 -17.79 10.60
CA ILE A 441 -20.57 -18.79 10.17
C ILE A 441 -19.93 -19.71 9.13
N ASP A 442 -20.32 -20.97 9.13
CA ASP A 442 -19.75 -22.05 8.30
C ASP A 442 -20.80 -22.87 7.55
N SER A 443 -22.07 -22.42 7.57
CA SER A 443 -23.14 -23.05 6.80
C SER A 443 -24.18 -22.06 6.29
N ASP A 444 -24.77 -22.38 5.14
CA ASP A 444 -25.85 -21.61 4.53
C ASP A 444 -27.10 -21.54 5.44
N ALA A 445 -27.30 -22.55 6.29
CA ALA A 445 -28.37 -22.55 7.28
C ALA A 445 -28.19 -21.45 8.33
N GLN A 446 -26.95 -21.22 8.80
CA GLN A 446 -26.65 -20.11 9.71
C GLN A 446 -26.82 -18.75 9.03
N ALA A 447 -26.41 -18.61 7.77
CA ALA A 447 -26.65 -17.40 6.99
C ALA A 447 -28.15 -17.07 6.87
N LYS A 448 -28.97 -18.09 6.55
CA LYS A 448 -30.43 -17.97 6.49
C LYS A 448 -31.04 -17.62 7.85
N ALA A 449 -30.57 -18.25 8.93
CA ALA A 449 -31.02 -17.94 10.29
C ALA A 449 -30.68 -16.49 10.69
N PHE A 450 -29.52 -15.99 10.27
CA PHE A 450 -29.13 -14.59 10.48
C PHE A 450 -30.08 -13.61 9.77
N ALA A 451 -30.40 -13.85 8.49
CA ALA A 451 -31.35 -13.04 7.72
C ALA A 451 -32.82 -13.19 8.20
N GLN A 452 -33.14 -14.30 8.86
CA GLN A 452 -34.43 -14.44 9.54
C GLN A 452 -34.51 -13.56 10.80
N LYS A 453 -33.41 -13.46 11.55
CA LYS A 453 -33.29 -12.68 12.79
C LYS A 453 -33.22 -11.17 12.55
N TYR A 454 -32.49 -10.74 11.53
CA TYR A 454 -32.29 -9.33 11.17
C TYR A 454 -32.80 -9.11 9.75
N LYS A 455 -33.68 -8.11 9.54
CA LYS A 455 -34.32 -7.84 8.24
C LYS A 455 -33.56 -6.78 7.46
N THR A 456 -33.09 -5.74 8.12
CA THR A 456 -32.28 -4.70 7.49
C THR A 456 -31.00 -4.45 8.29
N LEU A 457 -30.02 -3.78 7.67
CA LEU A 457 -28.78 -3.40 8.36
C LEU A 457 -29.07 -2.58 9.62
N GLY A 458 -30.11 -1.74 9.61
CA GLY A 458 -30.55 -0.94 10.75
C GLY A 458 -31.01 -1.75 11.98
N ASP A 459 -31.29 -3.05 11.83
CA ASP A 459 -31.59 -3.97 12.95
C ASP A 459 -30.31 -4.42 13.69
N LEU A 460 -29.14 -4.30 13.05
CA LEU A 460 -27.84 -4.70 13.61
C LEU A 460 -27.20 -3.61 14.47
N TYR A 461 -27.66 -2.36 14.34
CA TYR A 461 -27.05 -1.19 14.96
C TYR A 461 -28.07 -0.39 15.79
N VAL A 462 -27.59 0.26 16.85
CA VAL A 462 -28.42 1.00 17.81
C VAL A 462 -28.03 2.47 17.87
N GLY A 463 -29.00 3.33 18.20
CA GLY A 463 -28.84 4.78 18.22
C GLY A 463 -29.94 5.49 17.42
N ASN A 464 -29.84 6.81 17.33
CA ASN A 464 -30.67 7.60 16.41
C ASN A 464 -30.26 7.35 14.94
N ALA A 465 -30.94 7.99 13.98
CA ALA A 465 -30.69 7.77 12.56
C ALA A 465 -29.23 8.03 12.15
N ASP A 466 -28.65 9.16 12.55
CA ASP A 466 -27.27 9.53 12.23
C ASP A 466 -26.26 8.59 12.89
N GLU A 467 -26.52 8.18 14.13
CA GLU A 467 -25.69 7.22 14.86
C GLU A 467 -25.73 5.84 14.19
N LYS A 468 -26.90 5.38 13.73
CA LYS A 468 -26.99 4.11 12.99
C LYS A 468 -26.20 4.16 11.69
N GLN A 469 -26.33 5.23 10.91
CA GLN A 469 -25.52 5.39 9.68
C GLN A 469 -24.03 5.42 10.01
N GLY A 470 -23.62 6.17 11.05
CA GLY A 470 -22.24 6.20 11.52
C GLY A 470 -21.73 4.82 11.95
N ALA A 471 -22.52 4.05 12.67
CA ALA A 471 -22.16 2.70 13.12
C ALA A 471 -22.05 1.70 11.94
N ILE A 472 -22.92 1.80 10.94
CA ILE A 472 -22.84 1.02 9.69
C ILE A 472 -21.52 1.32 8.97
N LEU A 473 -21.16 2.60 8.82
CA LEU A 473 -19.92 3.00 8.15
C LEU A 473 -18.67 2.59 8.93
N ILE A 474 -18.68 2.66 10.26
CA ILE A 474 -17.59 2.19 11.13
C ILE A 474 -17.38 0.67 11.02
N ASP A 475 -18.45 -0.07 10.73
CA ASP A 475 -18.48 -1.53 10.64
C ASP A 475 -18.68 -2.03 9.19
N ALA A 476 -18.32 -1.19 8.21
CA ALA A 476 -18.72 -1.32 6.81
C ALA A 476 -18.37 -2.69 6.21
N HIS A 477 -17.21 -3.27 6.56
CA HIS A 477 -16.85 -4.61 6.10
C HIS A 477 -17.84 -5.70 6.54
N TYR A 478 -18.24 -5.71 7.80
CA TYR A 478 -19.19 -6.73 8.27
C TYR A 478 -20.63 -6.39 7.86
N ALA A 479 -20.96 -5.11 7.69
CA ALA A 479 -22.23 -4.69 7.08
C ALA A 479 -22.33 -5.19 5.62
N ALA A 480 -21.25 -5.09 4.84
CA ALA A 480 -21.16 -5.60 3.48
C ALA A 480 -21.37 -7.13 3.42
N ASN A 481 -20.72 -7.89 4.30
CA ASN A 481 -20.98 -9.33 4.42
C ASN A 481 -22.46 -9.64 4.72
N ALA A 482 -23.10 -8.82 5.56
CA ALA A 482 -24.50 -9.01 5.96
C ALA A 482 -25.51 -8.65 4.87
N CYS A 483 -25.21 -7.69 3.98
CA CYS A 483 -26.10 -7.30 2.88
C CYS A 483 -25.79 -7.98 1.53
N GLY A 484 -24.79 -8.88 1.48
CA GLY A 484 -24.52 -9.71 0.31
C GLY A 484 -23.51 -9.12 -0.67
N GLY A 485 -22.62 -8.24 -0.20
CA GLY A 485 -21.45 -7.81 -0.97
C GLY A 485 -20.53 -9.00 -1.23
N THR A 486 -20.05 -9.15 -2.47
CA THR A 486 -19.23 -10.31 -2.86
C THR A 486 -17.91 -10.30 -2.10
N CYS A 487 -17.56 -11.41 -1.45
CA CYS A 487 -16.23 -11.62 -0.89
C CYS A 487 -15.19 -11.77 -2.01
N THR A 488 -14.11 -11.00 -1.96
CA THR A 488 -13.14 -10.84 -3.06
C THR A 488 -11.73 -11.27 -2.68
N ALA A 489 -10.88 -11.42 -3.71
CA ALA A 489 -9.56 -12.04 -3.63
C ALA A 489 -8.46 -11.05 -3.21
N ARG A 490 -8.66 -10.38 -2.06
CA ARG A 490 -7.80 -9.30 -1.56
C ARG A 490 -7.69 -8.14 -2.56
N PRO A 491 -8.73 -7.30 -2.68
CA PRO A 491 -8.67 -6.13 -3.53
C PRO A 491 -7.66 -5.15 -2.94
N GLU A 492 -6.55 -4.98 -3.64
CA GLU A 492 -5.55 -3.97 -3.35
C GLU A 492 -5.96 -2.73 -4.16
N ASP A 493 -5.29 -2.39 -5.26
CA ASP A 493 -5.52 -1.11 -5.94
C ASP A 493 -6.83 -1.02 -6.75
N THR A 494 -7.37 0.20 -6.82
CA THR A 494 -8.45 0.60 -7.73
C THR A 494 -8.02 1.86 -8.48
N GLU A 495 -7.94 1.79 -9.81
CA GLU A 495 -7.45 2.89 -10.65
C GLU A 495 -8.46 3.25 -11.73
N VAL A 496 -8.78 4.55 -11.87
CA VAL A 496 -9.75 5.04 -12.88
C VAL A 496 -8.99 5.46 -14.12
N ALA A 497 -9.28 4.81 -15.24
CA ALA A 497 -8.68 5.15 -16.52
C ALA A 497 -9.26 6.43 -17.14
N PRO A 498 -8.57 7.05 -18.12
CA PRO A 498 -9.04 8.28 -18.78
C PRO A 498 -10.43 8.19 -19.42
N ASP A 499 -10.86 6.98 -19.82
CA ASP A 499 -12.19 6.72 -20.40
C ASP A 499 -13.29 6.58 -19.33
N GLY A 500 -12.93 6.60 -18.05
CA GLY A 500 -13.82 6.46 -16.90
C GLY A 500 -14.08 5.02 -16.45
N SER A 501 -13.45 4.02 -17.08
CA SER A 501 -13.46 2.63 -16.62
C SER A 501 -12.55 2.44 -15.41
N LEU A 502 -12.75 1.34 -14.69
CA LEU A 502 -12.06 1.02 -13.44
C LEU A 502 -11.21 -0.23 -13.62
N TYR A 503 -9.97 -0.18 -13.16
CA TYR A 503 -9.10 -1.34 -13.03
C TYR A 503 -8.92 -1.68 -11.56
N ILE A 504 -8.92 -2.97 -11.23
CA ILE A 504 -8.80 -3.45 -9.86
C ILE A 504 -7.77 -4.56 -9.79
N ALA A 505 -6.79 -4.43 -8.89
CA ALA A 505 -5.87 -5.51 -8.57
C ALA A 505 -6.44 -6.36 -7.43
N PHE A 506 -6.40 -7.67 -7.61
CA PHE A 506 -6.73 -8.65 -6.58
C PHE A 506 -5.51 -9.53 -6.35
N THR A 507 -4.81 -9.35 -5.25
CA THR A 507 -3.47 -9.92 -5.11
C THR A 507 -3.47 -11.43 -4.89
N ALA A 508 -4.49 -12.03 -4.27
CA ALA A 508 -4.49 -13.46 -3.97
C ALA A 508 -5.88 -14.10 -3.77
N GLY A 509 -6.20 -15.10 -4.58
CA GLY A 509 -7.43 -15.89 -4.51
C GLY A 509 -7.38 -17.05 -3.51
N THR A 510 -6.97 -16.79 -2.25
CA THR A 510 -6.90 -17.82 -1.20
C THR A 510 -7.69 -17.46 0.06
N ALA A 511 -8.13 -18.49 0.80
CA ALA A 511 -8.79 -18.30 2.09
C ALA A 511 -7.81 -17.90 3.21
N SER A 512 -8.34 -17.22 4.22
CA SER A 512 -7.64 -16.87 5.46
C SER A 512 -7.50 -18.10 6.35
N LYS A 513 -6.69 -17.98 7.41
CA LYS A 513 -6.58 -19.04 8.43
C LYS A 513 -7.92 -19.32 9.13
N ASN A 514 -8.82 -18.34 9.16
CA ASN A 514 -10.17 -18.49 9.72
C ASN A 514 -11.16 -19.07 8.71
N GLY A 515 -10.73 -19.32 7.47
CA GLY A 515 -11.51 -19.90 6.37
C GLY A 515 -12.40 -18.91 5.61
N ASP A 516 -12.35 -17.62 5.96
CA ASP A 516 -12.97 -16.56 5.14
C ASP A 516 -12.13 -16.32 3.88
N GLY A 517 -12.76 -16.20 2.72
CA GLY A 517 -12.10 -16.20 1.42
C GLY A 517 -12.99 -15.70 0.29
N PRO A 518 -12.42 -15.52 -0.91
CA PRO A 518 -13.15 -14.99 -2.05
C PRO A 518 -14.25 -15.93 -2.55
N ASN A 519 -15.19 -15.38 -3.30
CA ASN A 519 -16.19 -16.15 -4.01
C ASN A 519 -15.54 -17.03 -5.09
N GLN A 520 -15.74 -18.34 -5.00
CA GLN A 520 -15.08 -19.33 -5.86
C GLN A 520 -15.58 -19.36 -7.31
N GLN A 521 -16.74 -18.75 -7.60
CA GLN A 521 -17.27 -18.67 -8.97
C GLN A 521 -16.66 -17.48 -9.73
N ILE A 522 -16.24 -16.43 -9.03
CA ILE A 522 -15.68 -15.22 -9.62
C ILE A 522 -14.16 -15.32 -9.78
N PHE A 523 -13.47 -15.85 -8.77
CA PHE A 523 -12.01 -15.86 -8.72
C PHE A 523 -11.45 -17.24 -9.01
N GLN A 524 -11.19 -17.52 -10.30
CA GLN A 524 -10.69 -18.79 -10.81
C GLN A 524 -9.43 -18.60 -11.65
N GLY A 525 -8.52 -19.57 -11.60
CA GLY A 525 -7.35 -19.59 -12.48
C GLY A 525 -7.71 -19.81 -13.97
N PRO A 526 -6.71 -19.72 -14.88
CA PRO A 526 -6.91 -19.85 -16.32
C PRO A 526 -7.63 -21.12 -16.79
N LYS A 527 -7.60 -22.20 -15.97
CA LYS A 527 -8.23 -23.50 -16.25
C LYS A 527 -9.31 -23.85 -15.22
N GLY A 528 -9.85 -22.85 -14.51
CA GLY A 528 -10.85 -23.05 -13.48
C GLY A 528 -10.28 -23.46 -12.12
N GLU A 529 -8.98 -23.21 -11.87
CA GLU A 529 -8.36 -23.57 -10.59
C GLU A 529 -8.92 -22.75 -9.42
N VAL A 530 -9.26 -23.43 -8.33
CA VAL A 530 -9.71 -22.84 -7.06
C VAL A 530 -9.09 -23.65 -5.91
N PRO A 531 -8.33 -23.02 -4.99
CA PRO A 531 -7.94 -21.61 -4.96
C PRO A 531 -6.87 -21.26 -6.01
N TYR A 532 -6.78 -19.96 -6.34
CA TYR A 532 -5.77 -19.43 -7.27
C TYR A 532 -4.92 -18.36 -6.58
N PHE A 533 -3.67 -18.68 -6.28
CA PHE A 533 -2.82 -17.85 -5.42
C PHE A 533 -2.31 -16.57 -6.10
N TYR A 534 -2.10 -16.59 -7.41
CA TYR A 534 -1.25 -15.62 -8.11
C TYR A 534 -1.91 -14.28 -8.43
N GLY A 535 -3.20 -14.12 -8.14
CA GLY A 535 -3.92 -12.86 -8.27
C GLY A 535 -4.45 -12.54 -9.67
N PHE A 536 -5.14 -11.40 -9.78
CA PHE A 536 -6.00 -11.01 -10.89
C PHE A 536 -5.93 -9.51 -11.11
N ILE A 537 -6.10 -9.08 -12.36
CA ILE A 537 -6.42 -7.69 -12.72
C ILE A 537 -7.76 -7.70 -13.42
N MET A 538 -8.73 -7.00 -12.84
CA MET A 538 -10.09 -6.88 -13.36
C MET A 538 -10.28 -5.52 -14.04
N HIS A 539 -11.02 -5.51 -15.13
CA HIS A 539 -11.58 -4.31 -15.76
C HIS A 539 -13.08 -4.24 -15.48
N LEU A 540 -13.57 -3.08 -15.08
CA LEU A 540 -14.97 -2.82 -14.74
C LEU A 540 -15.45 -1.55 -15.47
N THR A 541 -16.62 -1.65 -16.10
CA THR A 541 -17.29 -0.52 -16.76
C THR A 541 -18.67 -0.32 -16.18
N GLU A 542 -18.93 0.87 -15.68
CA GLU A 542 -20.24 1.29 -15.20
C GLU A 542 -21.27 1.35 -16.34
N ALA A 543 -22.54 1.03 -16.05
CA ALA A 543 -23.60 1.15 -17.03
C ALA A 543 -23.67 2.57 -17.59
N GLU A 544 -23.79 2.67 -18.92
CA GLU A 544 -23.78 3.95 -19.67
C GLU A 544 -22.53 4.81 -19.40
N ASN A 545 -21.48 4.22 -18.83
CA ASN A 545 -20.31 4.92 -18.33
C ASN A 545 -20.69 6.08 -17.37
N ALA A 546 -21.75 5.93 -16.58
CA ALA A 546 -22.21 6.96 -15.63
C ALA A 546 -21.61 6.74 -14.23
N PRO A 547 -21.05 7.79 -13.58
CA PRO A 547 -20.42 7.64 -12.26
C PRO A 547 -21.41 7.25 -11.16
N ASP A 548 -22.70 7.56 -11.30
CA ASP A 548 -23.77 7.19 -10.37
C ASP A 548 -24.58 5.96 -10.81
N ALA A 549 -24.09 5.20 -11.81
CA ALA A 549 -24.70 3.92 -12.17
C ALA A 549 -24.69 2.95 -10.98
N MET A 550 -25.73 2.13 -10.89
CA MET A 550 -25.90 1.11 -9.84
C MET A 550 -25.67 -0.32 -10.35
N THR A 551 -25.26 -0.44 -11.61
CA THR A 551 -24.96 -1.70 -12.30
C THR A 551 -23.73 -1.52 -13.17
N PHE A 552 -22.97 -2.58 -13.33
CA PHE A 552 -21.72 -2.57 -14.10
C PHE A 552 -21.51 -3.89 -14.84
N LYS A 553 -20.56 -3.87 -15.78
CA LYS A 553 -19.97 -5.06 -16.38
C LYS A 553 -18.51 -5.19 -15.95
N TRP A 554 -18.01 -6.41 -15.88
CA TRP A 554 -16.63 -6.69 -15.51
C TRP A 554 -16.06 -7.88 -16.28
N GLU A 555 -14.74 -7.88 -16.45
CA GLU A 555 -13.96 -9.00 -16.99
C GLU A 555 -12.57 -9.07 -16.35
N MET A 556 -11.96 -10.25 -16.33
CA MET A 556 -10.56 -10.40 -15.90
C MET A 556 -9.66 -10.08 -17.09
N LEU A 557 -8.92 -8.97 -17.00
CA LEU A 557 -7.97 -8.55 -18.03
C LEU A 557 -6.72 -9.44 -18.03
N ALA A 558 -6.15 -9.69 -16.85
CA ALA A 558 -4.93 -10.46 -16.69
C ALA A 558 -4.96 -11.29 -15.41
N LEU A 559 -4.29 -12.43 -15.44
CA LEU A 559 -4.11 -13.32 -14.29
C LEU A 559 -2.61 -13.43 -14.01
N GLY A 560 -2.21 -13.23 -12.75
CA GLY A 560 -0.83 -13.57 -12.36
C GLY A 560 -0.60 -15.07 -12.52
N GLY A 561 0.64 -15.53 -12.58
CA GLY A 561 0.99 -16.94 -12.62
C GLY A 561 2.06 -17.29 -13.67
N ASP A 562 2.43 -18.57 -13.69
CA ASP A 562 3.41 -19.13 -14.62
C ASP A 562 2.93 -19.00 -16.08
N PRO A 563 3.69 -18.37 -16.99
CA PRO A 563 3.36 -18.27 -18.41
C PRO A 563 3.08 -19.61 -19.08
N ALA A 564 3.82 -20.66 -18.70
CA ALA A 564 3.59 -22.01 -19.24
C ALA A 564 2.24 -22.62 -18.81
N LYS A 565 1.55 -22.00 -17.87
CA LYS A 565 0.23 -22.40 -17.36
C LYS A 565 -0.86 -21.38 -17.68
N GLY A 566 -0.56 -20.36 -18.50
CA GLY A 566 -1.51 -19.33 -18.90
C GLY A 566 -1.56 -18.11 -17.99
N GLY A 567 -0.58 -17.92 -17.10
CA GLY A 567 -0.43 -16.68 -16.33
C GLY A 567 0.39 -15.61 -17.07
N ALA A 568 0.37 -14.38 -16.56
CA ALA A 568 1.02 -13.23 -17.19
C ALA A 568 2.53 -13.12 -16.93
N GLY A 569 3.10 -13.95 -16.06
CA GLY A 569 4.53 -13.92 -15.71
C GLY A 569 4.87 -13.15 -14.43
N PHE A 570 3.94 -12.36 -13.90
CA PHE A 570 3.99 -11.80 -12.55
C PHE A 570 3.12 -12.62 -11.58
N SER A 571 3.20 -12.33 -10.28
CA SER A 571 2.30 -12.89 -9.25
C SER A 571 1.99 -11.80 -8.24
N ASN A 572 0.84 -11.90 -7.58
CA ASN A 572 0.41 -10.98 -6.53
C ASN A 572 0.47 -9.51 -7.01
N PRO A 573 -0.28 -9.17 -8.08
CA PRO A 573 -0.41 -7.79 -8.51
C PRO A 573 -1.02 -6.98 -7.37
N ASP A 574 -0.38 -5.85 -7.10
CA ASP A 574 -0.74 -4.94 -6.02
C ASP A 574 -1.12 -3.59 -6.63
N ASN A 575 -0.24 -2.57 -6.59
CA ASN A 575 -0.60 -1.25 -7.10
C ASN A 575 -0.70 -1.21 -8.63
N LEU A 576 -1.61 -0.36 -9.11
CA LEU A 576 -1.89 -0.08 -10.50
C LEU A 576 -1.64 1.39 -10.81
N LEU A 577 -1.34 1.67 -12.07
CA LEU A 577 -1.29 3.01 -12.62
C LEU A 577 -1.74 2.91 -14.09
N VAL A 578 -2.65 3.78 -14.51
CA VAL A 578 -3.04 3.87 -15.93
C VAL A 578 -2.40 5.10 -16.54
N ASP A 579 -1.58 4.90 -17.56
CA ASP A 579 -0.91 6.01 -18.24
C ASP A 579 -1.83 6.71 -19.27
N ARG A 580 -1.35 7.79 -19.90
CA ARG A 580 -2.16 8.59 -20.83
C ARG A 580 -2.56 7.83 -22.10
N ASP A 581 -1.78 6.82 -22.47
CA ASP A 581 -2.05 5.93 -23.60
C ASP A 581 -2.90 4.72 -23.16
N SER A 582 -3.43 4.77 -21.94
CA SER A 582 -4.23 3.72 -21.29
C SER A 582 -3.49 2.41 -21.06
N ASN A 583 -2.14 2.40 -21.12
CA ASN A 583 -1.39 1.22 -20.71
C ASN A 583 -1.50 1.06 -19.20
N ILE A 584 -1.51 -0.19 -18.75
CA ILE A 584 -1.67 -0.52 -17.33
C ILE A 584 -0.30 -0.89 -16.80
N TRP A 585 0.15 -0.13 -15.83
CA TRP A 585 1.34 -0.39 -15.05
C TRP A 585 0.94 -1.14 -13.78
N VAL A 586 1.69 -2.18 -13.46
CA VAL A 586 1.39 -3.09 -12.35
C VAL A 586 2.67 -3.28 -11.55
N VAL A 587 2.58 -3.15 -10.24
CA VAL A 587 3.67 -3.56 -9.33
C VAL A 587 3.23 -4.80 -8.54
N THR A 588 4.18 -5.51 -7.95
CA THR A 588 3.92 -6.79 -7.29
C THR A 588 4.38 -6.78 -5.84
N ASP A 589 3.60 -7.45 -4.97
CA ASP A 589 4.02 -7.87 -3.63
C ASP A 589 3.79 -9.39 -3.47
N MET A 590 4.81 -10.17 -3.79
CA MET A 590 4.76 -11.63 -3.63
C MET A 590 5.16 -12.09 -2.23
N GLY A 591 5.66 -11.18 -1.39
CA GLY A 591 6.39 -11.48 -0.16
C GLY A 591 7.70 -12.26 -0.35
N SER A 592 8.56 -12.20 0.66
CA SER A 592 9.94 -12.74 0.64
C SER A 592 10.09 -14.28 0.58
N SER A 593 9.02 -15.03 0.27
CA SER A 593 9.04 -16.50 0.23
C SER A 593 8.78 -17.10 -1.15
N HIS A 594 8.20 -16.35 -2.10
CA HIS A 594 7.80 -16.85 -3.41
C HIS A 594 8.86 -16.60 -4.48
N ARG A 595 10.02 -17.26 -4.32
CA ARG A 595 11.19 -17.01 -5.17
C ARG A 595 11.06 -17.50 -6.61
N PHE A 596 10.01 -18.24 -6.99
CA PHE A 596 9.86 -18.74 -8.37
C PHE A 596 9.83 -17.61 -9.41
N PHE A 597 9.11 -16.53 -9.13
CA PHE A 597 8.96 -15.39 -10.03
C PHE A 597 10.15 -14.40 -9.99
N GLY A 598 11.02 -14.49 -8.98
CA GLY A 598 12.17 -13.61 -8.80
C GLY A 598 11.96 -12.61 -7.68
N ASN A 599 12.47 -11.40 -7.88
CA ASN A 599 12.15 -10.23 -7.06
C ASN A 599 10.86 -9.60 -7.56
N ASP A 600 10.23 -8.79 -6.71
CA ASP A 600 9.10 -7.96 -7.10
C ASP A 600 9.49 -6.93 -8.17
N GLY A 601 8.54 -6.56 -9.02
CA GLY A 601 8.82 -5.81 -10.22
C GLY A 601 7.69 -4.93 -10.70
N VAL A 602 8.04 -4.03 -11.61
CA VAL A 602 7.12 -3.15 -12.33
C VAL A 602 6.89 -3.74 -13.71
N TRP A 603 5.63 -3.93 -14.08
CA TRP A 603 5.19 -4.49 -15.34
C TRP A 603 4.33 -3.48 -16.08
N MET A 604 4.34 -3.53 -17.41
CA MET A 604 3.46 -2.73 -18.26
C MET A 604 2.68 -3.64 -19.21
N ILE A 605 1.37 -3.46 -19.27
CA ILE A 605 0.45 -4.15 -20.17
C ILE A 605 -0.08 -3.11 -21.17
N PRO A 606 0.34 -3.20 -22.45
CA PRO A 606 -0.14 -2.27 -23.47
C PRO A 606 -1.65 -2.41 -23.70
N SER A 607 -2.33 -1.27 -23.87
CA SER A 607 -3.75 -1.24 -24.23
C SER A 607 -4.00 -1.50 -25.72
N GLN A 608 -2.98 -1.31 -26.55
CA GLN A 608 -3.07 -1.32 -28.00
C GLN A 608 -1.77 -1.79 -28.67
N GLY A 609 -1.85 -2.08 -29.97
CA GLY A 609 -0.69 -2.48 -30.78
C GLY A 609 -0.29 -3.95 -30.63
N PRO A 610 0.86 -4.37 -31.20
CA PRO A 610 1.26 -5.77 -31.26
C PRO A 610 1.47 -6.45 -29.90
N GLY A 611 1.75 -5.66 -28.85
CA GLY A 611 1.95 -6.13 -27.48
C GLY A 611 0.68 -6.08 -26.61
N GLN A 612 -0.47 -5.73 -27.17
CA GLN A 612 -1.72 -5.54 -26.43
C GLN A 612 -2.05 -6.73 -25.52
N GLY A 613 -2.38 -6.43 -24.26
CA GLY A 613 -2.79 -7.43 -23.27
C GLY A 613 -1.66 -8.34 -22.76
N LYS A 614 -0.42 -8.19 -23.24
CA LYS A 614 0.73 -8.97 -22.76
C LYS A 614 1.57 -8.16 -21.78
N ALA A 615 1.96 -8.77 -20.67
CA ALA A 615 2.79 -8.12 -19.66
C ALA A 615 4.27 -8.04 -20.09
N HIS A 616 4.85 -6.85 -19.96
CA HIS A 616 6.26 -6.56 -20.24
C HIS A 616 6.94 -6.12 -18.95
N LEU A 617 7.98 -6.83 -18.53
CA LEU A 617 8.74 -6.49 -17.32
C LEU A 617 9.55 -5.21 -17.55
N PHE A 618 9.18 -4.13 -16.87
CA PHE A 618 9.86 -2.84 -16.96
C PHE A 618 11.00 -2.73 -15.94
N ALA A 619 10.77 -3.07 -14.67
CA ALA A 619 11.81 -2.96 -13.63
C ALA A 619 11.73 -4.10 -12.61
N LEU A 620 12.84 -4.39 -11.94
CA LEU A 620 12.92 -5.33 -10.82
C LEU A 620 13.52 -4.64 -9.59
N GLY A 621 12.88 -4.81 -8.43
CA GLY A 621 13.37 -4.29 -7.17
C GLY A 621 14.58 -5.05 -6.60
N PRO A 622 15.25 -4.49 -5.57
CA PRO A 622 16.29 -5.18 -4.81
C PRO A 622 15.75 -6.38 -4.03
N MET A 623 16.65 -7.11 -3.36
CA MET A 623 16.27 -8.29 -2.62
C MET A 623 15.32 -7.97 -1.45
N GLU A 624 14.25 -8.77 -1.37
CA GLU A 624 13.31 -8.79 -0.23
C GLU A 624 12.55 -7.48 -0.01
N CYS A 625 12.58 -6.60 -1.01
CA CYS A 625 11.62 -5.52 -1.13
C CYS A 625 10.35 -6.01 -1.81
N GLU A 626 9.30 -5.21 -1.69
CA GLU A 626 8.34 -5.01 -2.78
C GLU A 626 8.69 -3.70 -3.49
N VAL A 627 8.16 -3.54 -4.70
CA VAL A 627 8.08 -2.23 -5.35
C VAL A 627 6.63 -1.80 -5.33
N THR A 628 6.36 -0.57 -4.92
CA THR A 628 5.00 -0.07 -4.67
C THR A 628 4.88 1.41 -5.02
N GLY A 629 3.67 1.96 -4.96
CA GLY A 629 3.35 3.37 -5.20
C GLY A 629 3.84 3.93 -6.55
N PRO A 630 3.60 3.27 -7.70
CA PRO A 630 3.97 3.83 -9.00
C PRO A 630 3.20 5.14 -9.25
N PHE A 631 3.92 6.23 -9.53
CA PHE A 631 3.29 7.50 -9.88
C PHE A 631 3.98 8.16 -11.08
N MET A 632 3.22 8.43 -12.13
CA MET A 632 3.72 9.06 -13.35
C MET A 632 3.66 10.59 -13.26
N SER A 633 4.72 11.29 -13.66
CA SER A 633 4.66 12.74 -13.85
C SER A 633 3.69 13.11 -14.98
N GLN A 634 3.11 14.33 -14.95
CA GLN A 634 2.12 14.75 -15.95
C GLN A 634 2.65 14.70 -17.39
N ASP A 635 3.96 14.92 -17.57
CA ASP A 635 4.64 14.83 -18.87
C ASP A 635 5.05 13.41 -19.27
N GLN A 636 4.79 12.41 -18.42
CA GLN A 636 5.12 10.99 -18.57
C GLN A 636 6.62 10.69 -18.76
N LYS A 637 7.49 11.60 -18.32
CA LYS A 637 8.96 11.44 -18.42
C LYS A 637 9.58 10.85 -17.17
N THR A 638 8.85 10.86 -16.05
CA THR A 638 9.32 10.35 -14.76
C THR A 638 8.29 9.38 -14.17
N LEU A 639 8.76 8.20 -13.77
CA LEU A 639 8.03 7.29 -12.89
C LEU A 639 8.65 7.39 -11.51
N PHE A 640 7.91 7.94 -10.56
CA PHE A 640 8.25 7.82 -9.15
C PHE A 640 7.84 6.43 -8.67
N LEU A 641 8.69 5.81 -7.85
CA LEU A 641 8.47 4.46 -7.36
C LEU A 641 9.01 4.32 -5.93
N SER A 642 8.25 3.64 -5.09
CA SER A 642 8.67 3.25 -3.75
C SER A 642 9.34 1.88 -3.80
N VAL A 643 10.54 1.79 -3.21
CA VAL A 643 11.18 0.52 -2.87
C VAL A 643 10.95 0.29 -1.38
N GLN A 644 9.98 -0.56 -1.04
CA GLN A 644 9.54 -0.79 0.33
C GLN A 644 10.37 -1.92 0.99
N HIS A 645 10.67 -1.81 2.28
CA HIS A 645 11.34 -2.84 3.11
C HIS A 645 12.46 -3.71 2.49
N PRO A 646 13.46 -3.15 1.77
CA PRO A 646 14.58 -3.96 1.28
C PRO A 646 15.25 -4.76 2.41
N GLY A 647 15.52 -6.03 2.16
CA GLY A 647 16.09 -6.93 3.17
C GLY A 647 15.11 -7.39 4.25
N GLU A 648 13.79 -7.33 4.05
CA GLU A 648 12.78 -7.62 5.07
C GLU A 648 13.05 -8.91 5.89
N LYS A 649 13.51 -9.97 5.22
CA LYS A 649 13.68 -11.30 5.83
C LYS A 649 15.05 -11.50 6.47
N HIS A 650 16.13 -11.06 5.84
CA HIS A 650 17.50 -11.29 6.34
C HIS A 650 18.20 -10.04 6.87
N GLY A 651 17.59 -8.86 6.74
CA GLY A 651 18.13 -7.56 7.13
C GLY A 651 19.30 -7.13 6.26
N THR A 652 20.28 -6.49 6.89
CA THR A 652 21.53 -6.09 6.24
C THR A 652 22.23 -7.27 5.58
N ARG A 653 22.50 -7.16 4.28
CA ARG A 653 23.35 -8.13 3.57
C ARG A 653 24.77 -8.05 4.11
N LYS A 654 25.20 -9.12 4.78
CA LYS A 654 26.51 -9.18 5.42
C LYS A 654 27.57 -9.70 4.45
N ASN A 655 28.69 -8.99 4.31
CA ASN A 655 29.85 -9.38 3.51
C ASN A 655 29.48 -9.77 2.06
N MET A 656 28.46 -9.10 1.49
CA MET A 656 27.90 -9.43 0.17
C MET A 656 27.44 -10.89 0.01
N ALA A 657 27.04 -11.55 1.10
CA ALA A 657 26.66 -12.95 1.12
C ALA A 657 25.59 -13.28 0.06
N ILE A 658 25.72 -14.49 -0.49
CA ILE A 658 24.81 -15.09 -1.47
C ILE A 658 24.48 -16.53 -1.05
N THR A 659 23.33 -17.01 -1.48
CA THR A 659 22.96 -18.43 -1.49
C THR A 659 22.63 -18.88 -2.92
N THR A 660 22.57 -20.17 -3.17
CA THR A 660 22.18 -20.73 -4.47
C THR A 660 20.92 -21.59 -4.33
N ALA A 661 20.01 -21.50 -5.30
CA ALA A 661 18.82 -22.33 -5.39
C ALA A 661 18.60 -22.84 -6.82
N GLU A 662 17.99 -24.01 -6.98
CA GLU A 662 17.62 -24.55 -8.29
C GLU A 662 16.09 -24.53 -8.45
N PHE A 663 15.63 -24.12 -9.63
CA PHE A 663 14.23 -24.12 -10.02
C PHE A 663 14.05 -24.93 -11.31
N THR A 664 12.91 -25.62 -11.40
CA THR A 664 12.49 -26.24 -12.66
C THR A 664 11.56 -25.26 -13.35
N ILE A 665 11.99 -24.73 -14.49
CA ILE A 665 11.30 -23.69 -15.24
C ILE A 665 10.74 -24.28 -16.52
N SER A 666 9.52 -23.89 -16.89
CA SER A 666 8.92 -24.21 -18.17
C SER A 666 8.89 -22.96 -19.04
N THR A 667 9.20 -23.13 -20.31
CA THR A 667 8.95 -22.09 -21.32
C THR A 667 7.47 -22.09 -21.72
N PRO A 668 6.96 -21.00 -22.34
CA PRO A 668 5.59 -20.94 -22.85
C PRO A 668 5.23 -22.08 -23.82
N ASP A 669 6.20 -22.60 -24.58
CA ASP A 669 6.01 -23.75 -25.50
C ASP A 669 6.02 -25.13 -24.78
N GLY A 670 6.20 -25.15 -23.46
CA GLY A 670 6.17 -26.33 -22.62
C GLY A 670 7.52 -27.01 -22.39
N LYS A 671 8.62 -26.53 -22.99
CA LYS A 671 9.96 -27.10 -22.73
C LYS A 671 10.45 -26.76 -21.33
N GLN A 672 10.85 -27.77 -20.57
CA GLN A 672 11.43 -27.62 -19.23
C GLN A 672 12.97 -27.55 -19.24
N PHE A 673 13.53 -26.80 -18.29
CA PHE A 673 14.95 -26.78 -18.00
C PHE A 673 15.22 -26.48 -16.51
N LYS A 674 16.42 -26.82 -16.06
CA LYS A 674 16.90 -26.47 -14.71
C LYS A 674 17.57 -25.11 -14.76
N GLN A 675 17.15 -24.23 -13.87
CA GLN A 675 17.75 -22.92 -13.67
C GLN A 675 18.37 -22.85 -12.29
N GLN A 676 19.66 -22.54 -12.23
CA GLN A 676 20.36 -22.25 -10.99
C GLN A 676 20.35 -20.73 -10.74
N ARG A 677 19.99 -20.31 -9.53
CA ARG A 677 19.90 -18.90 -9.14
C ARG A 677 20.88 -18.58 -8.04
N GLN A 678 21.67 -17.52 -8.22
CA GLN A 678 22.42 -16.88 -7.14
C GLN A 678 21.55 -15.79 -6.52
N LEU A 679 21.32 -15.87 -5.21
CA LEU A 679 20.40 -15.02 -4.47
C LEU A 679 21.17 -14.30 -3.35
N PRO A 680 21.22 -12.96 -3.34
CA PRO A 680 21.73 -12.23 -2.19
C PRO A 680 20.96 -12.55 -0.90
N LEU A 681 21.68 -12.63 0.23
CA LEU A 681 21.10 -12.88 1.55
C LEU A 681 20.95 -11.57 2.32
N GLY A 682 19.76 -10.96 2.22
CA GLY A 682 19.46 -9.62 2.73
C GLY A 682 19.70 -8.55 1.67
N SER A 683 19.67 -7.28 2.09
CA SER A 683 19.91 -6.15 1.20
C SER A 683 20.89 -5.11 1.77
N ASN A 684 21.60 -4.40 0.89
CA ASN A 684 22.31 -3.15 1.21
C ASN A 684 21.77 -1.93 0.42
N PHE A 685 20.62 -2.08 -0.25
CA PHE A 685 19.97 -1.00 -0.99
C PHE A 685 19.57 0.15 -0.05
N PRO A 686 19.77 1.43 -0.43
CA PRO A 686 20.21 1.91 -1.73
C PRO A 686 21.73 2.09 -1.86
N SER A 687 22.50 1.97 -0.77
CA SER A 687 23.94 2.26 -0.84
C SER A 687 24.71 1.24 -1.67
N ASN A 688 24.28 -0.03 -1.64
CA ASN A 688 24.94 -1.21 -2.19
C ASN A 688 26.39 -1.39 -1.69
N GLN A 689 26.71 -0.74 -0.58
CA GLN A 689 28.01 -0.87 0.08
C GLN A 689 27.95 -2.00 1.11
N VAL A 690 29.06 -2.72 1.21
CA VAL A 690 29.19 -3.88 2.10
C VAL A 690 28.78 -3.52 3.52
N ASN A 691 27.89 -4.33 4.12
CA ASN A 691 27.42 -4.20 5.50
C ASN A 691 26.66 -2.90 5.83
N GLN A 692 26.27 -2.09 4.84
CA GLN A 692 25.45 -0.91 5.11
C GLN A 692 23.97 -1.28 5.27
N PRO A 693 23.25 -0.69 6.24
CA PRO A 693 21.83 -0.96 6.44
C PRO A 693 21.00 -0.75 5.18
N PRO A 694 20.04 -1.64 4.90
CA PRO A 694 19.06 -1.37 3.89
C PRO A 694 18.15 -0.23 4.35
N LYS A 695 17.70 0.61 3.42
CA LYS A 695 16.76 1.70 3.68
C LYS A 695 15.64 1.65 2.65
N PRO A 696 14.37 1.64 3.07
CA PRO A 696 13.27 2.00 2.20
C PRO A 696 13.56 3.37 1.57
N SER A 697 13.33 3.48 0.26
CA SER A 697 13.62 4.69 -0.51
C SER A 697 12.57 4.95 -1.57
N VAL A 698 12.40 6.23 -1.90
CA VAL A 698 11.68 6.66 -3.11
C VAL A 698 12.69 6.99 -4.19
N VAL A 699 12.43 6.48 -5.40
CA VAL A 699 13.21 6.76 -6.60
C VAL A 699 12.41 7.54 -7.63
N ALA A 700 13.11 8.20 -8.55
CA ALA A 700 12.57 8.71 -9.80
C ALA A 700 13.30 8.03 -10.96
N ILE A 701 12.57 7.28 -11.78
CA ILE A 701 13.06 6.60 -12.97
C ILE A 701 12.78 7.48 -14.19
N VAL A 702 13.79 7.71 -15.03
CA VAL A 702 13.72 8.53 -16.24
C VAL A 702 14.38 7.84 -17.42
N LYS A 703 13.96 8.16 -18.64
CA LYS A 703 14.68 7.78 -19.86
C LYS A 703 15.86 8.75 -20.07
N ASP A 704 17.03 8.23 -20.42
CA ASP A 704 18.28 9.01 -20.50
C ASP A 704 18.23 10.11 -21.57
N ASN A 705 17.44 9.91 -22.63
CA ASN A 705 17.22 10.89 -23.69
C ASN A 705 16.08 11.88 -23.38
N ASN A 706 15.51 11.83 -22.17
CA ASN A 706 14.45 12.73 -21.70
C ASN A 706 13.15 12.72 -22.54
N LYS A 707 12.89 11.61 -23.23
CA LYS A 707 11.58 11.30 -23.84
C LYS A 707 10.60 10.76 -22.80
N MET A 708 9.34 10.55 -23.21
CA MET A 708 8.38 9.81 -22.38
C MET A 708 8.87 8.37 -22.14
N LEU A 709 8.48 7.76 -21.02
CA LEU A 709 8.93 6.41 -20.66
C LEU A 709 8.45 5.30 -21.61
N THR A 710 7.39 5.54 -22.38
CA THR A 710 6.85 4.58 -23.36
C THR A 710 7.19 4.95 -24.80
N GLU A 711 7.81 6.11 -25.04
CA GLU A 711 8.17 6.56 -26.38
C GLU A 711 9.38 5.78 -26.90
N ALA A 712 9.35 5.33 -28.15
CA ALA A 712 10.48 4.63 -28.79
C ALA A 712 11.77 5.48 -28.84
#